data_AF-A0A6N3C9J6-F1
#
_entry.id   AF-A0A6N3C9J6-F1
#
_cell.length_a   1.000
_cell.length_b   1.000
_cell.length_c   1.000
_cell.angle_alpha   90.00
_cell.angle_beta   90.00
_cell.angle_gamma   90.00
#
_symmetry.space_group_name_H-M   'P 1'
#
loop_
_entity.id
_entity.type
_entity.pdbx_description
1 polymer ?
#
loop_
_entity_poly.entity_id
_entity_poly.type
_entity_poly.pdbx_seq_one_letter_code
_entity_poly.pdbx_strand_id
1 'polypeptide(L)'
;MEKKVHFKLHKVKKHWVTIAVTGLALGLSFAGFSYALAEEQPTPVNEATVEAIIKEGAIDVEAPASNEATTKPVENTAATASSEVATVSETPVASSEVASTETVSEKPSSEVTSTASSEAASSETTHSEVSATTSESVTTENSSPTTSDTDTPNSQVPSAEKNITGGQWYSDEQGNWHYKKDDKDLTGPNLIDGQHVYFDKDGKQVKGNFAQDGHYYDGELGHLTTESFVTTGDNHWYYVDKTGEKVTGLQEIGDKTYHFNDKGLQTKGQRVVVDGKGYYFHPENGELWNNKIALYHSTRYINGTSDDIYYYYDNDGNIYTGPKTIDGKEYYFQPDMVYYSKFKNPDGTESYYNEQGQKVYNGWGKIRYMYLRGYLWTPSVYADENGHVVHGFKRINGQLYYFDESGSLRDDVPGSPNPLFQVDGNWYYAQFSKYINGVRGAILTNAFTFIAVDDRYPTSIADENGKLTPVTAKNSYVTAGGKWYYVDKSSYPLKGEQVIDYVNVYFRDDYSQVKGDFAPNGHYYDKDSGALVTNRYVEKDGKWYYVNDKGDKLIGAQTIDGVEVYFDKDGVQAKGIFANADHFYDKDTGAAVRDQIVEVDGKRYYVGQDGRKVYSGTHIVHGEEVNLIVGDGHQGFGEFTYYADSGDYIGFDGKKVTKAGFVKTKDNHWYYLDGKGNKLVSVQVIDGELYYFGLPTRKYYYGMQSRGELIYAYYSDTIPNSSHIYYLDEATGAALKNQYHEWEGSWYYFGPNWYALTGEQTIDNVPVYFHSNGKQAKGELVTVDGKIHYYDANSGARLSNIDITIKGETYHFDADGNGTLIS
;
A
#
# COMPACT_ATOMS: atom_id res chain seq x y z
N MET A 1 19.27 -32.80 19.33
CA MET A 1 18.45 -34.00 19.03
C MET A 1 17.45 -33.62 17.95
N GLU A 2 17.37 -34.37 16.85
CA GLU A 2 16.39 -34.13 15.79
C GLU A 2 14.98 -34.60 16.18
N LYS A 3 13.94 -33.87 15.77
CA LYS A 3 12.54 -34.20 16.05
C LYS A 3 11.85 -34.73 14.79
N LYS A 4 11.99 -36.04 14.51
CA LYS A 4 11.46 -36.68 13.28
C LYS A 4 9.93 -36.82 13.29
N VAL A 5 9.24 -35.85 12.70
CA VAL A 5 7.81 -35.94 12.39
C VAL A 5 7.59 -36.97 11.27
N HIS A 6 6.66 -37.91 11.48
CA HIS A 6 6.35 -38.96 10.51
C HIS A 6 4.96 -38.72 9.91
N PHE A 7 4.90 -38.51 8.60
CA PHE A 7 3.65 -38.40 7.85
C PHE A 7 3.29 -39.74 7.20
N LYS A 8 2.02 -40.14 7.27
CA LYS A 8 1.46 -41.24 6.47
C LYS A 8 0.51 -40.66 5.42
N LEU A 9 0.86 -40.82 4.14
CA LEU A 9 -0.05 -40.47 3.05
C LEU A 9 -1.05 -41.61 2.82
N HIS A 10 -2.30 -41.26 2.57
CA HIS A 10 -3.32 -42.16 2.01
C HIS A 10 -3.73 -41.68 0.61
N LYS A 11 -4.12 -42.62 -0.25
CA LYS A 11 -4.42 -42.38 -1.67
C LYS A 11 -5.89 -42.67 -1.95
N VAL A 12 -6.64 -41.65 -2.37
CA VAL A 12 -8.06 -41.79 -2.77
C VAL A 12 -8.23 -41.22 -4.18
N LYS A 13 -8.89 -42.00 -5.06
CA LYS A 13 -9.28 -41.65 -6.44
C LYS A 13 -8.39 -40.60 -7.14
N LYS A 14 -7.12 -40.97 -7.33
CA LYS A 14 -6.03 -40.25 -8.05
C LYS A 14 -5.38 -39.03 -7.37
N HIS A 15 -5.81 -38.56 -6.20
CA HIS A 15 -5.15 -37.45 -5.49
C HIS A 15 -4.52 -37.90 -4.16
N TRP A 16 -3.50 -37.14 -3.71
CA TRP A 16 -2.87 -37.27 -2.40
C TRP A 16 -3.38 -36.15 -1.49
N VAL A 17 -3.68 -36.47 -0.22
CA VAL A 17 -4.14 -35.50 0.79
C VAL A 17 -3.38 -35.74 2.09
N THR A 18 -3.01 -34.65 2.76
CA THR A 18 -2.29 -34.66 4.05
C THR A 18 -3.23 -34.19 5.16
N ILE A 19 -3.36 -34.96 6.23
CA ILE A 19 -4.16 -34.59 7.41
C ILE A 19 -3.22 -34.56 8.63
N ALA A 20 -3.24 -33.45 9.37
CA ALA A 20 -2.58 -33.32 10.65
C ALA A 20 -3.54 -33.70 11.79
N VAL A 21 -3.04 -34.42 12.80
CA VAL A 21 -3.80 -34.76 14.01
C VAL A 21 -3.17 -34.02 15.19
N THR A 22 -3.89 -33.06 15.75
CA THR A 22 -3.49 -32.30 16.95
C THR A 22 -4.23 -32.82 18.18
N GLY A 23 -3.48 -33.15 19.23
CA GLY A 23 -4.04 -33.52 20.53
C GLY A 23 -4.32 -32.28 21.40
N LEU A 24 -5.43 -32.30 22.13
CA LEU A 24 -5.86 -31.21 23.02
C LEU A 24 -5.00 -31.15 24.29
N ALA A 25 -4.55 -29.95 24.68
CA ALA A 25 -3.97 -29.68 26.00
C ALA A 25 -4.38 -28.27 26.49
N LEU A 26 -4.75 -28.15 27.75
CA LEU A 26 -5.16 -26.89 28.39
C LEU A 26 -3.96 -26.15 28.99
N GLY A 27 -3.92 -24.82 28.81
CA GLY A 27 -2.94 -23.90 29.40
C GLY A 27 -3.49 -22.47 29.37
N LEU A 28 -3.14 -21.65 30.38
CA LEU A 28 -3.80 -20.36 30.64
C LEU A 28 -2.88 -19.13 30.42
N SER A 29 -3.56 -18.01 30.12
CA SER A 29 -3.24 -16.62 30.52
C SER A 29 -2.38 -15.68 29.64
N PHE A 30 -2.73 -14.38 29.77
CA PHE A 30 -2.05 -13.12 29.37
C PHE A 30 -2.08 -12.60 27.90
N ALA A 31 -3.14 -11.83 27.62
CA ALA A 31 -3.18 -10.44 27.13
C ALA A 31 -2.14 -9.87 26.12
N GLY A 32 -2.63 -9.17 25.07
CA GLY A 32 -1.85 -8.14 24.35
C GLY A 32 -2.34 -7.78 22.93
N PHE A 33 -3.07 -6.66 22.80
CA PHE A 33 -3.31 -5.81 21.60
C PHE A 33 -3.61 -6.40 20.20
N SER A 34 -4.79 -6.00 19.69
CA SER A 34 -5.11 -5.53 18.32
C SER A 34 -4.35 -6.07 17.09
N TYR A 35 -5.06 -6.77 16.21
CA TYR A 35 -5.55 -6.24 14.92
C TYR A 35 -6.57 -7.23 14.33
N ALA A 36 -7.67 -6.75 13.74
CA ALA A 36 -8.71 -7.60 13.15
C ALA A 36 -8.83 -7.37 11.65
N LEU A 37 -8.62 -8.42 10.87
CA LEU A 37 -9.05 -8.54 9.47
C LEU A 37 -9.96 -9.77 9.41
N ALA A 38 -11.10 -9.67 8.73
CA ALA A 38 -12.09 -10.74 8.67
C ALA A 38 -11.91 -11.59 7.41
N GLU A 39 -11.83 -12.91 7.58
CA GLU A 39 -12.04 -13.89 6.51
C GLU A 39 -13.16 -14.85 6.93
N GLU A 40 -14.02 -15.21 5.98
CA GLU A 40 -15.25 -15.96 6.24
C GLU A 40 -14.98 -17.46 6.49
N GLN A 41 -15.73 -18.07 7.41
CA GLN A 41 -15.76 -19.51 7.61
C GLN A 41 -17.02 -20.11 6.94
N PRO A 42 -16.89 -21.10 6.04
CA PRO A 42 -18.04 -21.75 5.42
C PRO A 42 -18.77 -22.66 6.40
N THR A 43 -20.09 -22.71 6.29
CA THR A 43 -20.95 -23.58 7.13
C THR A 43 -20.89 -25.05 6.69
N PRO A 44 -20.87 -26.01 7.64
CA PRO A 44 -20.90 -27.43 7.30
C PRO A 44 -22.32 -27.89 6.96
N VAL A 45 -22.46 -28.59 5.82
CA VAL A 45 -23.71 -29.26 5.42
C VAL A 45 -23.76 -30.65 6.05
N ASN A 46 -24.94 -31.06 6.52
CA ASN A 46 -25.15 -32.30 7.28
C ASN A 46 -25.61 -33.46 6.37
N GLU A 47 -24.91 -34.60 6.39
CA GLU A 47 -25.33 -35.81 5.67
C GLU A 47 -26.38 -36.61 6.46
N ALA A 48 -27.50 -36.97 5.83
CA ALA A 48 -28.50 -37.85 6.44
C ALA A 48 -29.19 -38.79 5.44
N THR A 49 -28.93 -40.09 5.62
CA THR A 49 -29.72 -41.24 5.16
C THR A 49 -29.56 -41.68 3.69
N VAL A 50 -29.53 -43.00 3.52
CA VAL A 50 -29.35 -43.76 2.26
C VAL A 50 -30.43 -44.85 2.21
N GLU A 51 -30.59 -45.52 1.07
CA GLU A 51 -31.49 -46.66 0.79
C GLU A 51 -32.97 -46.29 0.48
N ALA A 52 -33.64 -46.87 -0.52
CA ALA A 52 -33.16 -47.70 -1.65
C ALA A 52 -34.25 -47.80 -2.75
N ILE A 53 -33.85 -48.19 -3.97
CA ILE A 53 -34.48 -49.22 -4.84
C ILE A 53 -33.77 -49.22 -6.21
N ILE A 54 -33.56 -50.42 -6.80
CA ILE A 54 -32.99 -50.62 -8.14
C ILE A 54 -33.96 -51.46 -8.98
N LYS A 55 -34.27 -50.99 -10.19
CA LYS A 55 -34.70 -51.71 -11.43
C LYS A 55 -35.46 -50.73 -12.35
N GLU A 56 -35.46 -50.81 -13.67
CA GLU A 56 -34.64 -51.55 -14.66
C GLU A 56 -34.91 -50.93 -16.05
N GLY A 57 -33.99 -51.04 -17.01
CA GLY A 57 -34.27 -50.66 -18.42
C GLY A 57 -33.11 -49.94 -19.12
N ALA A 58 -32.35 -50.69 -19.92
CA ALA A 58 -31.36 -50.14 -20.84
C ALA A 58 -31.88 -50.23 -22.29
N ILE A 59 -31.65 -49.18 -23.08
CA ILE A 59 -31.78 -49.21 -24.55
C ILE A 59 -30.63 -48.36 -25.12
N ASP A 60 -29.68 -49.01 -25.81
CA ASP A 60 -28.77 -48.35 -26.76
C ASP A 60 -29.51 -48.07 -28.07
N VAL A 61 -29.33 -46.89 -28.66
CA VAL A 61 -29.43 -46.68 -30.12
C VAL A 61 -28.38 -45.65 -30.57
N GLU A 62 -27.76 -45.94 -31.71
CA GLU A 62 -26.69 -45.19 -32.36
C GLU A 62 -27.12 -43.83 -32.94
N ALA A 63 -26.13 -43.03 -33.34
CA ALA A 63 -26.34 -41.84 -34.18
C ALA A 63 -26.56 -42.21 -35.67
N PRO A 64 -27.40 -41.47 -36.41
CA PRO A 64 -27.51 -41.59 -37.86
C PRO A 64 -26.60 -40.59 -38.60
N ALA A 65 -26.10 -41.01 -39.77
CA ALA A 65 -25.46 -40.12 -40.73
C ALA A 65 -26.43 -39.75 -41.89
N SER A 66 -26.02 -38.76 -42.69
CA SER A 66 -26.41 -38.46 -44.08
C SER A 66 -27.44 -39.38 -44.77
N ASN A 67 -28.44 -38.78 -45.43
CA ASN A 67 -28.48 -38.82 -46.90
C ASN A 67 -29.49 -37.87 -47.58
N GLU A 68 -29.00 -37.29 -48.69
CA GLU A 68 -29.60 -36.92 -49.99
C GLU A 68 -31.08 -36.47 -50.15
N ALA A 69 -31.31 -35.73 -51.23
CA ALA A 69 -32.56 -35.05 -51.55
C ALA A 69 -33.46 -35.80 -52.56
N THR A 70 -34.74 -35.45 -52.59
CA THR A 70 -35.67 -35.75 -53.71
C THR A 70 -36.58 -34.54 -53.95
N THR A 71 -37.16 -34.41 -55.15
CA THR A 71 -37.48 -33.11 -55.75
C THR A 71 -38.96 -32.83 -56.06
N LYS A 72 -39.42 -31.59 -55.73
CA LYS A 72 -40.35 -30.73 -56.53
C LYS A 72 -41.80 -31.24 -56.79
N PRO A 73 -42.71 -30.43 -57.39
CA PRO A 73 -42.76 -28.96 -57.58
C PRO A 73 -44.06 -28.31 -57.00
N VAL A 74 -44.42 -27.13 -57.51
CA VAL A 74 -45.69 -26.34 -57.43
C VAL A 74 -45.61 -25.09 -56.52
N GLU A 75 -46.00 -23.88 -56.93
CA GLU A 75 -46.07 -23.24 -58.27
C GLU A 75 -46.07 -21.70 -58.08
N ASN A 76 -45.72 -20.92 -59.11
CA ASN A 76 -45.67 -19.45 -59.04
C ASN A 76 -47.06 -18.80 -59.12
N THR A 77 -47.23 -17.65 -58.47
CA THR A 77 -47.93 -16.49 -59.05
C THR A 77 -47.30 -15.22 -58.46
N ALA A 78 -47.19 -14.15 -59.26
CA ALA A 78 -46.47 -12.93 -58.90
C ALA A 78 -47.32 -11.67 -59.11
N ALA A 79 -46.91 -10.58 -58.45
CA ALA A 79 -47.22 -9.20 -58.83
C ALA A 79 -45.96 -8.35 -58.55
N THR A 80 -45.18 -7.93 -59.55
CA THR A 80 -45.33 -6.63 -60.24
C THR A 80 -45.96 -5.55 -59.33
N ALA A 81 -45.20 -4.70 -58.64
CA ALA A 81 -44.23 -3.69 -59.10
C ALA A 81 -44.88 -2.40 -59.65
N SER A 82 -44.48 -1.28 -59.05
CA SER A 82 -44.31 0.01 -59.75
C SER A 82 -43.17 0.77 -59.07
N SER A 83 -42.50 1.64 -59.83
CA SER A 83 -41.31 2.39 -59.45
C SER A 83 -41.57 3.89 -59.41
N GLU A 84 -40.77 4.63 -58.65
CA GLU A 84 -40.37 5.98 -59.06
C GLU A 84 -38.86 6.15 -58.87
N VAL A 85 -38.24 7.02 -59.67
CA VAL A 85 -36.79 6.98 -59.96
C VAL A 85 -36.22 8.40 -60.00
N ALA A 86 -35.08 8.60 -59.34
CA ALA A 86 -34.28 9.83 -59.42
C ALA A 86 -32.77 9.50 -59.62
N THR A 87 -32.44 9.16 -60.86
CA THR A 87 -31.10 9.03 -61.48
C THR A 87 -30.38 10.41 -61.58
N VAL A 88 -29.05 10.61 -61.74
CA VAL A 88 -27.83 9.76 -61.84
C VAL A 88 -26.58 10.67 -61.91
N SER A 89 -25.36 10.13 -61.68
CA SER A 89 -24.02 10.65 -62.11
C SER A 89 -23.45 11.98 -61.52
N GLU A 90 -22.14 12.23 -61.49
CA GLU A 90 -20.93 11.35 -61.47
C GLU A 90 -19.66 12.14 -61.03
N THR A 91 -18.56 11.41 -60.81
CA THR A 91 -17.13 11.82 -60.72
C THR A 91 -16.66 12.78 -61.85
N PRO A 92 -15.57 13.61 -61.70
CA PRO A 92 -14.25 13.12 -61.25
C PRO A 92 -13.23 14.06 -60.52
N VAL A 93 -12.24 13.37 -59.93
CA VAL A 93 -10.83 13.67 -59.58
C VAL A 93 -10.18 14.99 -60.08
N ALA A 94 -9.46 15.72 -59.20
CA ALA A 94 -7.99 16.01 -59.27
C ALA A 94 -7.49 17.33 -58.60
N SER A 95 -6.37 17.21 -57.86
CA SER A 95 -5.22 18.15 -57.74
C SER A 95 -5.27 19.50 -56.99
N SER A 96 -4.38 19.61 -55.98
CA SER A 96 -3.38 20.67 -55.68
C SER A 96 -3.75 22.11 -55.20
N GLU A 97 -2.82 22.67 -54.39
CA GLU A 97 -2.53 24.12 -54.16
C GLU A 97 -3.53 24.98 -53.33
N VAL A 98 -3.14 25.99 -52.53
CA VAL A 98 -1.91 26.28 -51.72
C VAL A 98 -2.26 27.23 -50.55
N ALA A 99 -1.49 27.14 -49.44
CA ALA A 99 -1.22 28.23 -48.46
C ALA A 99 -2.47 28.87 -47.77
N SER A 100 -2.40 29.77 -46.77
CA SER A 100 -1.34 30.34 -45.93
C SER A 100 -2.00 30.83 -44.61
N THR A 101 -1.33 31.24 -43.52
CA THR A 101 0.11 31.44 -43.25
C THR A 101 0.42 30.75 -41.88
N GLU A 102 1.27 31.14 -40.92
CA GLU A 102 2.19 32.27 -40.66
C GLU A 102 3.64 31.76 -40.43
N THR A 103 4.58 32.71 -40.35
CA THR A 103 6.02 32.50 -40.08
C THR A 103 6.39 33.18 -38.74
N VAL A 104 7.62 33.15 -38.22
CA VAL A 104 8.76 33.99 -38.62
C VAL A 104 10.03 33.47 -37.90
N SER A 105 10.98 32.97 -38.69
CA SER A 105 12.39 33.43 -38.83
C SER A 105 13.31 33.69 -37.61
N GLU A 106 14.65 33.56 -37.71
CA GLU A 106 15.53 32.93 -38.71
C GLU A 106 16.96 32.73 -38.15
N LYS A 107 17.86 32.15 -38.96
CA LYS A 107 19.30 31.98 -38.69
C LYS A 107 20.15 32.71 -39.74
N PRO A 108 21.15 33.50 -39.31
CA PRO A 108 22.52 33.40 -39.83
C PRO A 108 23.48 33.01 -38.68
N SER A 109 24.60 32.26 -38.82
CA SER A 109 25.61 32.06 -39.87
C SER A 109 26.89 32.88 -39.68
N SER A 110 27.97 32.16 -39.33
CA SER A 110 29.39 32.34 -39.75
C SER A 110 30.12 33.67 -39.56
N GLU A 111 31.15 33.66 -38.71
CA GLU A 111 32.56 34.07 -38.93
C GLU A 111 33.37 33.81 -37.61
N VAL A 112 34.70 33.94 -37.44
CA VAL A 112 35.94 33.53 -38.13
C VAL A 112 37.11 34.05 -37.23
N THR A 113 38.07 33.18 -36.89
CA THR A 113 39.39 33.35 -36.22
C THR A 113 39.92 34.71 -35.68
N SER A 114 40.51 34.69 -34.46
CA SER A 114 41.81 35.31 -34.03
C SER A 114 42.03 35.13 -32.49
N THR A 115 43.07 34.46 -31.95
CA THR A 115 44.47 34.91 -31.65
C THR A 115 44.59 36.14 -30.72
N ALA A 116 45.40 36.22 -29.66
CA ALA A 116 46.55 35.42 -29.14
C ALA A 116 46.61 35.50 -27.57
N SER A 117 47.62 35.08 -26.78
CA SER A 117 49.02 34.67 -27.04
C SER A 117 49.64 33.85 -25.87
N SER A 118 50.64 33.01 -26.18
CA SER A 118 51.91 32.66 -25.45
C SER A 118 51.98 32.62 -23.90
N GLU A 119 52.73 31.72 -23.24
CA GLU A 119 54.09 31.20 -23.55
C GLU A 119 54.25 29.66 -23.36
N ALA A 120 55.48 29.14 -23.24
CA ALA A 120 55.85 27.76 -23.54
C ALA A 120 56.91 27.15 -22.60
N ALA A 121 57.16 25.84 -22.78
CA ALA A 121 58.27 25.03 -22.21
C ALA A 121 58.21 24.79 -20.68
N SER A 122 58.91 23.81 -20.09
CA SER A 122 59.42 22.48 -20.52
C SER A 122 60.15 21.85 -19.32
N SER A 123 60.01 20.55 -19.06
CA SER A 123 61.10 19.63 -18.66
C SER A 123 60.58 18.23 -18.31
N GLU A 124 61.50 17.26 -18.25
CA GLU A 124 61.23 15.83 -18.18
C GLU A 124 61.48 15.26 -16.76
N THR A 125 61.00 14.03 -16.53
CA THR A 125 61.52 12.98 -15.63
C THR A 125 62.50 13.37 -14.50
N THR A 126 62.31 12.88 -13.27
CA THR A 126 62.63 11.47 -12.96
C THR A 126 62.10 11.06 -11.58
N HIS A 127 61.76 9.78 -11.42
CA HIS A 127 61.77 9.09 -10.14
C HIS A 127 62.59 7.81 -10.29
N SER A 128 63.56 7.60 -9.39
CA SER A 128 64.30 6.35 -9.28
C SER A 128 63.68 5.46 -8.20
N GLU A 129 63.67 4.15 -8.46
CA GLU A 129 63.27 3.11 -7.51
C GLU A 129 64.31 2.93 -6.39
N VAL A 130 63.93 2.23 -5.31
CA VAL A 130 64.59 0.96 -4.90
C VAL A 130 63.80 0.31 -3.74
N SER A 131 63.74 -1.03 -3.74
CA SER A 131 63.02 -1.86 -2.76
C SER A 131 63.94 -2.54 -1.74
N ALA A 132 63.41 -2.84 -0.54
CA ALA A 132 63.80 -3.95 0.35
C ALA A 132 62.67 -4.10 1.42
N THR A 133 61.79 -5.12 1.50
CA THR A 133 61.84 -6.58 1.35
C THR A 133 62.32 -7.35 2.60
N THR A 134 61.35 -7.94 3.34
CA THR A 134 61.46 -9.12 4.27
C THR A 134 62.39 -9.01 5.51
N SER A 135 62.18 -9.69 6.65
CA SER A 135 61.73 -11.09 6.82
C SER A 135 60.97 -11.41 8.13
N GLU A 136 60.49 -12.65 8.20
CA GLU A 136 59.75 -13.38 9.26
C GLU A 136 60.42 -13.34 10.65
N SER A 137 59.73 -13.56 11.79
CA SER A 137 59.34 -14.94 12.20
C SER A 137 58.54 -15.06 13.53
N VAL A 138 57.60 -16.02 13.52
CA VAL A 138 57.23 -17.00 14.58
C VAL A 138 56.96 -16.53 16.04
N THR A 139 55.65 -16.46 16.35
CA THR A 139 54.94 -16.78 17.62
C THR A 139 55.66 -17.13 18.92
N THR A 140 55.14 -16.59 20.03
CA THR A 140 54.57 -17.39 21.14
C THR A 140 53.44 -16.66 21.87
N GLU A 141 52.58 -17.40 22.59
CA GLU A 141 51.44 -16.90 23.38
C GLU A 141 51.91 -16.19 24.68
N ASN A 142 51.13 -15.33 25.35
CA ASN A 142 50.11 -15.76 26.33
C ASN A 142 49.25 -14.60 26.89
N SER A 143 48.10 -14.96 27.48
CA SER A 143 47.22 -14.28 28.46
C SER A 143 47.30 -12.76 28.75
N SER A 144 46.10 -12.17 28.78
CA SER A 144 45.75 -10.98 29.60
C SER A 144 46.07 -11.20 31.09
N PRO A 145 46.30 -10.11 31.85
CA PRO A 145 45.53 -9.99 33.09
C PRO A 145 44.84 -8.63 33.30
N THR A 146 43.82 -8.69 34.15
CA THR A 146 42.98 -7.61 34.68
C THR A 146 43.73 -6.67 35.63
N THR A 147 43.14 -5.48 35.84
CA THR A 147 43.48 -4.37 36.77
C THR A 147 44.24 -4.70 38.05
N SER A 148 45.08 -3.74 38.48
CA SER A 148 45.51 -3.57 39.88
C SER A 148 45.67 -2.09 40.23
N ASP A 149 45.05 -1.63 41.32
CA ASP A 149 45.18 -0.27 41.85
C ASP A 149 46.60 0.02 42.41
N THR A 150 47.01 1.29 42.47
CA THR A 150 47.74 1.84 43.63
C THR A 150 47.79 3.38 43.64
N ASP A 151 47.85 3.95 44.85
CA ASP A 151 47.59 5.36 45.16
C ASP A 151 48.57 6.42 44.62
N THR A 152 48.03 7.62 44.41
CA THR A 152 48.78 8.86 44.18
C THR A 152 49.42 9.41 45.46
N PRO A 153 50.72 9.77 45.47
CA PRO A 153 51.31 10.56 46.54
C PRO A 153 51.00 12.07 46.35
N ASN A 154 49.87 12.51 46.93
CA ASN A 154 49.54 13.88 47.37
C ASN A 154 50.30 15.08 46.73
N SER A 155 49.56 15.94 46.02
CA SER A 155 49.82 17.39 46.08
C SER A 155 48.54 18.23 46.00
N GLN A 156 48.25 18.93 47.10
CA GLN A 156 47.47 20.17 47.20
C GLN A 156 46.05 20.22 46.60
N VAL A 157 45.09 20.03 47.50
CA VAL A 157 43.71 20.54 47.40
C VAL A 157 43.69 22.03 47.00
N PRO A 158 42.96 22.43 45.92
CA PRO A 158 42.61 23.82 45.68
C PRO A 158 41.78 24.36 46.85
N SER A 159 42.18 25.50 47.41
CA SER A 159 41.38 26.17 48.45
C SER A 159 40.02 26.56 47.87
N ALA A 160 38.94 26.30 48.61
CA ALA A 160 37.56 26.53 48.15
C ALA A 160 37.42 27.89 47.45
N GLU A 161 37.17 27.86 46.13
CA GLU A 161 37.20 29.05 45.31
C GLU A 161 36.12 30.03 45.76
N LYS A 162 36.56 31.23 46.15
CA LYS A 162 35.64 32.30 46.54
C LYS A 162 34.96 32.82 45.29
N ASN A 163 33.76 32.30 45.01
CA ASN A 163 32.88 32.81 43.96
C ASN A 163 32.84 34.35 43.99
N ILE A 164 33.35 34.96 42.94
CA ILE A 164 33.59 36.40 42.84
C ILE A 164 32.30 37.05 42.36
N THR A 165 31.56 37.59 43.32
CA THR A 165 30.38 38.42 43.06
C THR A 165 30.75 39.92 43.17
N GLY A 166 30.01 40.78 42.47
CA GLY A 166 29.98 42.23 42.72
C GLY A 166 31.13 43.08 42.15
N GLY A 167 31.91 42.56 41.19
CA GLY A 167 32.76 43.38 40.31
C GLY A 167 32.00 43.89 39.08
N GLN A 168 32.72 44.36 38.06
CA GLN A 168 32.16 44.88 36.82
C GLN A 168 32.86 44.30 35.57
N TRP A 169 32.08 43.70 34.69
CA TRP A 169 32.49 43.35 33.32
C TRP A 169 32.56 44.60 32.45
N TYR A 170 33.58 44.70 31.59
CA TYR A 170 33.64 45.68 30.51
C TYR A 170 34.44 45.15 29.31
N SER A 171 34.26 45.75 28.14
CA SER A 171 35.04 45.45 26.93
C SER A 171 36.00 46.58 26.59
N ASP A 172 37.20 46.27 26.11
CA ASP A 172 38.12 47.26 25.54
C ASP A 172 37.75 47.66 24.09
N GLU A 173 38.44 48.66 23.52
CA GLU A 173 38.21 49.15 22.15
C GLU A 173 38.46 48.09 21.05
N GLN A 174 39.09 46.96 21.41
CA GLN A 174 39.36 45.84 20.52
C GLN A 174 38.35 44.68 20.74
N GLY A 175 37.34 44.87 21.60
CA GLY A 175 36.29 43.89 21.89
C GLY A 175 36.67 42.79 22.89
N ASN A 176 37.85 42.86 23.51
CA ASN A 176 38.24 41.88 24.53
C ASN A 176 37.53 42.20 25.84
N TRP A 177 37.04 41.17 26.53
CA TRP A 177 36.33 41.32 27.81
C TRP A 177 37.29 41.28 28.99
N HIS A 178 37.05 42.12 29.99
CA HIS A 178 37.81 42.28 31.22
C HIS A 178 36.83 42.28 32.41
N TYR A 179 37.29 41.89 33.60
CA TYR A 179 36.50 42.02 34.83
C TYR A 179 37.28 42.77 35.90
N LYS A 180 36.71 43.90 36.34
CA LYS A 180 37.31 44.79 37.35
C LYS A 180 36.69 44.58 38.72
N LYS A 181 37.53 44.41 39.74
CA LYS A 181 37.15 44.34 41.15
C LYS A 181 38.22 45.03 42.02
N ASP A 182 37.79 45.79 43.02
CA ASP A 182 38.67 46.55 43.93
C ASP A 182 39.71 47.41 43.15
N ASP A 183 39.22 48.11 42.12
CA ASP A 183 39.95 48.94 41.13
C ASP A 183 41.06 48.22 40.33
N LYS A 184 41.03 46.88 40.25
CA LYS A 184 41.99 46.07 39.49
C LYS A 184 41.30 45.08 38.57
N ASP A 185 41.94 44.80 37.44
CA ASP A 185 41.51 43.75 36.53
C ASP A 185 41.99 42.39 36.99
N LEU A 186 41.13 41.38 36.87
CA LEU A 186 41.46 40.00 37.24
C LEU A 186 42.29 39.33 36.14
N THR A 187 43.16 38.41 36.57
CA THR A 187 44.00 37.57 35.70
C THR A 187 43.97 36.13 36.22
N GLY A 188 44.29 35.16 35.35
CA GLY A 188 44.22 33.73 35.65
C GLY A 188 42.79 33.15 35.68
N PRO A 189 42.63 31.92 36.18
CA PRO A 189 41.33 31.27 36.35
C PRO A 189 40.56 31.92 37.51
N ASN A 190 39.28 32.20 37.30
CA ASN A 190 38.40 32.86 38.27
C ASN A 190 36.98 32.28 38.18
N LEU A 191 36.39 31.94 39.33
CA LEU A 191 34.96 31.63 39.45
C LEU A 191 34.17 32.94 39.65
N ILE A 192 33.41 33.39 38.66
CA ILE A 192 32.62 34.64 38.69
C ILE A 192 31.13 34.32 38.56
N ASP A 193 30.34 34.76 39.53
CA ASP A 193 28.88 34.52 39.62
C ASP A 193 28.46 33.05 39.35
N GLY A 194 29.33 32.10 39.70
CA GLY A 194 29.13 30.65 39.50
C GLY A 194 29.67 30.06 38.19
N GLN A 195 30.28 30.86 37.31
CA GLN A 195 30.90 30.42 36.06
C GLN A 195 32.43 30.47 36.16
N HIS A 196 33.12 29.40 35.76
CA HIS A 196 34.59 29.41 35.65
C HIS A 196 34.99 30.11 34.35
N VAL A 197 35.79 31.17 34.47
CA VAL A 197 36.32 31.97 33.35
C VAL A 197 37.82 32.17 33.51
N TYR A 198 38.55 32.38 32.42
CA TYR A 198 39.99 32.65 32.45
C TYR A 198 40.30 34.00 31.82
N PHE A 199 41.11 34.81 32.49
CA PHE A 199 41.68 36.05 31.97
C PHE A 199 43.18 35.90 31.77
N ASP A 200 43.73 36.38 30.66
CA ASP A 200 45.16 36.33 30.39
C ASP A 200 45.97 37.28 31.31
N LYS A 201 47.29 37.28 31.13
CA LYS A 201 48.22 38.14 31.87
C LYS A 201 47.97 39.65 31.72
N ASP A 202 47.22 40.07 30.71
CA ASP A 202 46.89 41.47 30.41
C ASP A 202 45.42 41.81 30.74
N GLY A 203 44.69 40.88 31.40
CA GLY A 203 43.31 41.04 31.86
C GLY A 203 42.23 40.58 30.88
N LYS A 204 42.60 40.04 29.71
CA LYS A 204 41.67 39.72 28.62
C LYS A 204 41.08 38.31 28.76
N GLN A 205 39.75 38.19 28.73
CA GLN A 205 39.05 36.91 28.81
C GLN A 205 39.43 36.02 27.63
N VAL A 206 39.83 34.77 27.90
CA VAL A 206 40.06 33.75 26.87
C VAL A 206 38.73 33.20 26.39
N LYS A 207 38.52 33.18 25.07
CA LYS A 207 37.30 32.73 24.41
C LYS A 207 37.65 31.98 23.12
N GLY A 208 36.94 30.88 22.85
CA GLY A 208 37.11 30.05 21.65
C GLY A 208 38.45 29.33 21.53
N ASN A 209 39.17 29.14 22.64
CA ASN A 209 40.52 28.57 22.64
C ASN A 209 40.89 27.95 24.00
N PHE A 210 41.99 27.20 24.02
CA PHE A 210 42.62 26.74 25.25
C PHE A 210 43.36 27.87 25.97
N ALA A 211 43.13 28.02 27.27
CA ALA A 211 43.85 28.97 28.12
C ALA A 211 45.15 28.37 28.69
N GLN A 212 45.88 29.16 29.47
CA GLN A 212 47.22 28.81 29.96
C GLN A 212 47.22 27.78 31.11
N ASP A 213 46.04 27.47 31.66
CA ASP A 213 45.77 26.35 32.58
C ASP A 213 45.62 25.01 31.84
N GLY A 214 45.34 25.03 30.53
CA GLY A 214 45.18 23.86 29.67
C GLY A 214 43.75 23.50 29.29
N HIS A 215 42.75 24.21 29.82
CA HIS A 215 41.31 23.99 29.55
C HIS A 215 40.78 24.86 28.41
N TYR A 216 39.69 24.44 27.77
CA TYR A 216 39.01 25.21 26.71
C TYR A 216 37.92 26.13 27.29
N TYR A 217 37.90 27.39 26.83
CA TYR A 217 36.89 28.38 27.21
C TYR A 217 36.05 28.75 25.99
N ASP A 218 34.72 28.78 26.16
CA ASP A 218 33.73 28.87 25.08
C ASP A 218 33.90 30.12 24.18
N GLY A 219 33.52 30.00 22.91
CA GLY A 219 33.62 31.07 21.92
C GLY A 219 32.71 32.27 22.20
N GLU A 220 31.47 32.04 22.63
CA GLU A 220 30.46 33.10 22.78
C GLU A 220 30.44 33.67 24.21
N LEU A 221 30.62 32.83 25.21
CA LEU A 221 30.51 33.17 26.64
C LEU A 221 31.86 33.24 27.35
N GLY A 222 32.87 32.47 26.91
CA GLY A 222 34.18 32.40 27.56
C GLY A 222 34.13 31.69 28.93
N HIS A 223 33.19 30.76 29.11
CA HIS A 223 33.10 29.87 30.25
C HIS A 223 33.85 28.56 29.98
N LEU A 224 34.35 27.91 31.02
CA LEU A 224 34.97 26.57 30.95
C LEU A 224 34.02 25.57 30.26
N THR A 225 34.52 24.89 29.22
CA THR A 225 33.77 23.86 28.48
C THR A 225 34.15 22.45 28.95
N THR A 226 33.17 21.56 29.07
CA THR A 226 33.33 20.16 29.52
C THR A 226 32.47 19.21 28.67
N GLU A 227 32.83 17.92 28.66
CA GLU A 227 32.12 16.80 27.99
C GLU A 227 31.68 17.10 26.54
N SER A 228 32.52 17.78 25.77
CA SER A 228 32.15 18.37 24.47
C SER A 228 33.26 18.31 23.43
N PHE A 229 32.87 18.23 22.16
CA PHE A 229 33.76 18.54 21.04
C PHE A 229 34.00 20.05 20.96
N VAL A 230 35.26 20.47 20.89
CA VAL A 230 35.67 21.88 20.78
C VAL A 230 36.66 22.05 19.63
N THR A 231 36.78 23.26 19.08
CA THR A 231 37.68 23.55 17.96
C THR A 231 38.41 24.87 18.13
N THR A 232 39.65 24.92 17.64
CA THR A 232 40.49 26.13 17.57
C THR A 232 40.57 26.71 16.15
N GLY A 233 39.67 26.31 15.25
CA GLY A 233 39.70 26.67 13.82
C GLY A 233 40.48 25.68 12.95
N ASP A 234 40.49 25.91 11.63
CA ASP A 234 41.23 25.13 10.62
C ASP A 234 41.04 23.61 10.68
N ASN A 235 39.81 23.15 10.99
CA ASN A 235 39.44 21.74 11.22
C ASN A 235 40.22 21.06 12.37
N HIS A 236 40.83 21.82 13.27
CA HIS A 236 41.44 21.29 14.49
C HIS A 236 40.35 21.02 15.54
N TRP A 237 39.95 19.75 15.66
CA TRP A 237 38.96 19.29 16.63
C TRP A 237 39.61 18.62 17.82
N TYR A 238 39.05 18.84 19.00
CA TYR A 238 39.44 18.24 20.27
C TYR A 238 38.16 17.76 20.95
N TYR A 239 38.27 16.86 21.93
CA TYR A 239 37.18 16.58 22.87
C TYR A 239 37.70 16.86 24.28
N VAL A 240 36.92 17.60 25.08
CA VAL A 240 37.22 17.88 26.48
C VAL A 240 36.32 17.05 27.38
N ASP A 241 36.90 16.52 28.46
CA ASP A 241 36.22 15.61 29.39
C ASP A 241 35.39 16.38 30.45
N LYS A 242 34.90 15.67 31.47
CA LYS A 242 34.14 16.22 32.60
C LYS A 242 34.91 17.18 33.51
N THR A 243 36.24 17.19 33.43
CA THR A 243 37.11 18.18 34.09
C THR A 243 37.54 19.31 33.16
N GLY A 244 37.25 19.20 31.86
CA GLY A 244 37.66 20.16 30.83
C GLY A 244 39.05 19.87 30.24
N GLU A 245 39.67 18.76 30.64
CA GLU A 245 40.94 18.31 30.07
C GLU A 245 40.70 17.68 28.69
N LYS A 246 41.60 17.93 27.74
CA LYS A 246 41.51 17.36 26.38
C LYS A 246 41.96 15.90 26.39
N VAL A 247 41.11 15.01 25.87
CA VAL A 247 41.38 13.57 25.82
C VAL A 247 42.40 13.20 24.72
N THR A 248 43.07 12.07 24.88
CA THR A 248 44.01 11.48 23.91
C THR A 248 43.74 9.98 23.71
N GLY A 249 44.34 9.38 22.68
CA GLY A 249 44.16 7.97 22.34
C GLY A 249 42.82 7.65 21.67
N LEU A 250 42.43 6.37 21.73
CA LEU A 250 41.10 5.89 21.31
C LEU A 250 40.06 6.30 22.36
N GLN A 251 38.94 6.86 21.92
CA GLN A 251 37.88 7.37 22.80
C GLN A 251 36.51 6.98 22.25
N GLU A 252 35.64 6.49 23.13
CA GLU A 252 34.25 6.14 22.82
C GLU A 252 33.34 7.29 23.27
N ILE A 253 32.67 7.94 22.32
CA ILE A 253 31.87 9.14 22.55
C ILE A 253 30.50 8.90 21.91
N GLY A 254 29.48 8.68 22.75
CA GLY A 254 28.18 8.20 22.30
C GLY A 254 28.26 6.75 21.84
N ASP A 255 27.81 6.47 20.61
CA ASP A 255 27.83 5.16 19.96
C ASP A 255 29.06 4.93 19.06
N LYS A 256 30.08 5.81 19.14
CA LYS A 256 31.14 5.93 18.14
C LYS A 256 32.53 6.01 18.74
N THR A 257 33.48 5.33 18.08
CA THR A 257 34.91 5.42 18.39
C THR A 257 35.59 6.48 17.54
N TYR A 258 36.37 7.33 18.21
CA TYR A 258 37.24 8.35 17.64
C TYR A 258 38.69 8.13 18.10
N HIS A 259 39.65 8.81 17.46
CA HIS A 259 41.03 8.85 17.92
C HIS A 259 41.53 10.29 18.02
N PHE A 260 42.21 10.62 19.11
CA PHE A 260 42.86 11.90 19.35
C PHE A 260 44.35 11.66 19.58
N ASN A 261 45.23 12.40 18.90
CA ASN A 261 46.68 12.20 19.06
C ASN A 261 47.20 12.74 20.41
N ASP A 262 48.51 12.61 20.67
CA ASP A 262 49.18 13.02 21.92
C ASP A 262 49.00 14.52 22.30
N LYS A 263 48.48 15.35 21.39
CA LYS A 263 48.16 16.77 21.61
C LYS A 263 46.65 17.01 21.84
N GLY A 264 45.85 15.96 21.85
CA GLY A 264 44.39 15.98 21.94
C GLY A 264 43.66 16.23 20.62
N LEU A 265 44.38 16.24 19.48
CA LEU A 265 43.81 16.58 18.18
C LEU A 265 43.17 15.36 17.51
N GLN A 266 41.90 15.48 17.11
CA GLN A 266 41.12 14.44 16.44
C GLN A 266 41.78 14.01 15.12
N THR A 267 41.89 12.71 14.90
CA THR A 267 42.46 12.12 13.69
C THR A 267 41.36 11.91 12.65
N LYS A 268 41.61 12.35 11.42
CA LYS A 268 40.69 12.23 10.29
C LYS A 268 41.45 11.83 9.01
N GLY A 269 40.80 11.01 8.17
CA GLY A 269 41.28 10.64 6.83
C GLY A 269 42.48 9.69 6.79
N GLN A 270 42.92 9.17 7.93
CA GLN A 270 44.21 8.48 8.10
C GLN A 270 44.05 7.17 8.88
N ARG A 271 45.01 6.24 8.67
CA ARG A 271 45.14 5.00 9.43
C ARG A 271 46.09 5.20 10.61
N VAL A 272 45.61 4.93 11.81
CA VAL A 272 46.40 4.85 13.05
C VAL A 272 46.68 3.38 13.36
N VAL A 273 47.79 3.08 14.04
CA VAL A 273 48.06 1.76 14.62
C VAL A 273 48.15 1.90 16.13
N VAL A 274 47.31 1.15 16.86
CA VAL A 274 47.27 1.11 18.33
C VAL A 274 47.33 -0.36 18.76
N ASP A 275 48.25 -0.70 19.66
CA ASP A 275 48.52 -2.07 20.12
C ASP A 275 48.65 -3.11 19.00
N GLY A 276 49.30 -2.70 17.90
CA GLY A 276 49.53 -3.52 16.69
C GLY A 276 48.33 -3.64 15.74
N LYS A 277 47.14 -3.21 16.14
CA LYS A 277 45.92 -3.20 15.31
C LYS A 277 45.79 -1.89 14.53
N GLY A 278 45.32 -1.98 13.29
CA GLY A 278 45.09 -0.80 12.45
C GLY A 278 43.65 -0.30 12.52
N TYR A 279 43.49 1.03 12.48
CA TYR A 279 42.22 1.73 12.62
C TYR A 279 42.17 2.88 11.61
N TYR A 280 41.23 2.85 10.65
CA TYR A 280 41.05 3.95 9.69
C TYR A 280 39.95 4.90 10.17
N PHE A 281 40.22 6.20 10.19
CA PHE A 281 39.26 7.23 10.62
C PHE A 281 38.81 8.07 9.43
N HIS A 282 37.49 8.27 9.31
CA HIS A 282 36.87 8.92 8.15
C HIS A 282 37.33 10.40 7.96
N PRO A 283 37.60 10.87 6.73
CA PRO A 283 38.11 12.23 6.45
C PRO A 283 37.28 13.40 7.01
N GLU A 284 35.95 13.31 7.01
CA GLU A 284 35.11 14.46 7.39
C GLU A 284 34.83 14.54 8.90
N ASN A 285 34.41 13.42 9.50
CA ASN A 285 33.90 13.37 10.87
C ASN A 285 34.82 12.64 11.87
N GLY A 286 35.88 11.95 11.41
CA GLY A 286 36.82 11.23 12.26
C GLY A 286 36.30 9.91 12.87
N GLU A 287 35.15 9.39 12.41
CA GLU A 287 34.60 8.12 12.90
C GLU A 287 35.45 6.91 12.46
N LEU A 288 35.60 5.91 13.33
CA LEU A 288 36.27 4.65 13.03
C LEU A 288 35.53 3.81 11.97
N TRP A 289 36.27 3.35 10.96
CA TRP A 289 35.83 2.37 9.95
C TRP A 289 36.65 1.07 10.05
N ASN A 290 36.06 0.03 10.64
CA ASN A 290 36.56 -1.34 10.69
C ASN A 290 35.42 -2.34 10.48
N ASN A 291 35.72 -3.52 9.92
CA ASN A 291 34.74 -4.58 9.55
C ASN A 291 33.47 -4.05 8.83
N LYS A 292 33.64 -3.10 7.90
CA LYS A 292 32.54 -2.29 7.36
C LYS A 292 32.69 -2.08 5.85
N ILE A 293 31.57 -2.19 5.12
CA ILE A 293 31.48 -1.74 3.73
C ILE A 293 31.32 -0.22 3.73
N ALA A 294 32.17 0.47 2.99
CA ALA A 294 32.16 1.92 2.85
C ALA A 294 32.09 2.32 1.36
N LEU A 295 31.40 3.43 1.08
CA LEU A 295 31.25 3.98 -0.26
C LEU A 295 32.25 5.12 -0.48
N TYR A 296 33.03 5.02 -1.54
CA TYR A 296 33.95 6.07 -1.98
C TYR A 296 33.48 6.63 -3.33
N HIS A 297 32.99 7.87 -3.33
CA HIS A 297 32.52 8.54 -4.53
C HIS A 297 33.71 8.98 -5.40
N SER A 298 33.76 8.51 -6.64
CA SER A 298 34.88 8.82 -7.55
C SER A 298 34.75 10.23 -8.13
N THR A 299 35.76 11.08 -7.94
CA THR A 299 35.81 12.41 -8.58
C THR A 299 36.17 12.36 -10.07
N ARG A 300 36.42 11.16 -10.64
CA ARG A 300 36.90 10.98 -12.02
C ARG A 300 35.75 10.64 -12.96
N TYR A 301 35.10 11.68 -13.49
CA TYR A 301 34.09 11.55 -14.54
C TYR A 301 34.66 10.96 -15.84
N ILE A 302 34.03 9.92 -16.37
CA ILE A 302 34.27 9.42 -17.73
C ILE A 302 32.93 9.41 -18.48
N ASN A 303 32.81 10.28 -19.50
CA ASN A 303 31.62 10.43 -20.34
C ASN A 303 30.27 10.49 -19.58
N GLY A 304 30.23 11.26 -18.49
CA GLY A 304 29.00 11.58 -17.75
C GLY A 304 28.60 10.58 -16.67
N THR A 305 29.35 9.49 -16.47
CA THR A 305 29.14 8.55 -15.34
C THR A 305 30.18 8.80 -14.25
N SER A 306 29.74 8.76 -12.99
CA SER A 306 30.60 8.56 -11.82
C SER A 306 30.46 7.11 -11.39
N ASP A 307 31.55 6.35 -11.35
CA ASP A 307 31.57 5.02 -10.75
C ASP A 307 31.89 5.16 -9.26
N ASP A 308 30.88 5.01 -8.39
CA ASP A 308 31.09 4.95 -6.95
C ASP A 308 31.66 3.58 -6.55
N ILE A 309 32.71 3.57 -5.74
CA ILE A 309 33.49 2.36 -5.43
C ILE A 309 33.19 1.89 -4.00
N TYR A 310 32.78 0.64 -3.85
CA TYR A 310 32.53 0.01 -2.55
C TYR A 310 33.81 -0.71 -2.08
N TYR A 311 34.36 -0.27 -0.94
CA TYR A 311 35.47 -0.92 -0.25
C TYR A 311 34.96 -1.65 1.00
N TYR A 312 35.54 -2.80 1.34
CA TYR A 312 35.35 -3.42 2.65
C TYR A 312 36.64 -3.25 3.47
N TYR A 313 36.53 -2.58 4.60
CA TYR A 313 37.62 -2.47 5.58
C TYR A 313 37.59 -3.70 6.50
N ASP A 314 38.72 -4.38 6.63
CA ASP A 314 38.86 -5.56 7.49
C ASP A 314 38.91 -5.20 8.99
N ASN A 315 39.24 -6.19 9.83
CA ASN A 315 39.36 -6.00 11.29
C ASN A 315 40.57 -5.14 11.70
N ASP A 316 41.55 -4.99 10.82
CA ASP A 316 42.82 -4.30 11.02
C ASP A 316 42.91 -3.00 10.18
N GLY A 317 41.75 -2.51 9.72
CA GLY A 317 41.60 -1.25 8.98
C GLY A 317 42.25 -1.23 7.60
N ASN A 318 42.50 -2.38 6.98
CA ASN A 318 43.02 -2.47 5.60
C ASN A 318 41.86 -2.61 4.60
N ILE A 319 42.08 -2.15 3.37
CA ILE A 319 41.16 -2.42 2.25
C ILE A 319 41.32 -3.88 1.84
N TYR A 320 40.26 -4.67 2.03
CA TYR A 320 40.21 -6.06 1.63
C TYR A 320 39.88 -6.21 0.13
N THR A 321 40.45 -7.24 -0.52
CA THR A 321 40.19 -7.57 -1.91
C THR A 321 39.98 -9.08 -2.09
N GLY A 322 39.13 -9.45 -3.06
CA GLY A 322 38.67 -10.82 -3.28
C GLY A 322 37.25 -11.10 -2.75
N PRO A 323 36.84 -12.38 -2.74
CA PRO A 323 35.49 -12.80 -2.35
C PRO A 323 35.30 -12.77 -0.82
N LYS A 324 34.18 -12.22 -0.36
CA LYS A 324 33.85 -12.07 1.06
C LYS A 324 32.37 -12.33 1.31
N THR A 325 32.05 -13.17 2.28
CA THR A 325 30.68 -13.29 2.81
C THR A 325 30.46 -12.28 3.94
N ILE A 326 29.39 -11.50 3.86
CA ILE A 326 28.96 -10.54 4.90
C ILE A 326 27.45 -10.73 5.08
N ASP A 327 26.98 -10.97 6.31
CA ASP A 327 25.57 -11.21 6.66
C ASP A 327 24.84 -12.23 5.76
N GLY A 328 25.56 -13.30 5.37
CA GLY A 328 25.06 -14.36 4.49
C GLY A 328 25.02 -14.02 2.99
N LYS A 329 25.41 -12.81 2.59
CA LYS A 329 25.52 -12.39 1.19
C LYS A 329 26.95 -12.54 0.69
N GLU A 330 27.12 -12.99 -0.56
CA GLU A 330 28.42 -13.06 -1.22
C GLU A 330 28.75 -11.73 -1.91
N TYR A 331 29.94 -11.19 -1.63
CA TYR A 331 30.52 -10.00 -2.25
C TYR A 331 31.87 -10.30 -2.88
N TYR A 332 32.32 -9.46 -3.82
CA TYR A 332 33.68 -9.49 -4.37
C TYR A 332 34.25 -8.05 -4.44
N PHE A 333 35.24 -7.76 -3.60
CA PHE A 333 35.85 -6.42 -3.47
C PHE A 333 37.16 -6.33 -4.26
N GLN A 334 37.50 -5.15 -4.80
CA GLN A 334 38.70 -4.93 -5.63
C GLN A 334 39.37 -3.59 -5.32
N PRO A 335 40.69 -3.46 -5.59
CA PRO A 335 41.42 -2.23 -5.31
C PRO A 335 41.28 -1.18 -6.42
N ASP A 336 41.08 -1.60 -7.67
CA ASP A 336 41.10 -0.78 -8.88
C ASP A 336 39.92 -1.05 -9.85
N MET A 337 39.69 -0.09 -10.76
CA MET A 337 38.45 0.10 -11.55
C MET A 337 37.82 -1.19 -12.12
N VAL A 338 36.68 -1.60 -11.54
CA VAL A 338 35.99 -2.84 -11.89
C VAL A 338 35.11 -2.68 -13.14
N TYR A 339 35.71 -2.85 -14.32
CA TYR A 339 34.96 -3.01 -15.59
C TYR A 339 34.41 -4.44 -15.78
N TYR A 340 34.84 -5.40 -14.96
CA TYR A 340 34.46 -6.80 -15.04
C TYR A 340 33.43 -7.16 -13.96
N SER A 341 32.16 -7.22 -14.32
CA SER A 341 31.07 -7.68 -13.44
C SER A 341 30.86 -9.21 -13.44
N LYS A 342 31.77 -9.96 -14.08
CA LYS A 342 31.79 -11.43 -14.04
C LYS A 342 33.17 -11.97 -13.66
N PHE A 343 33.21 -13.04 -12.87
CA PHE A 343 34.44 -13.63 -12.33
C PHE A 343 34.44 -15.14 -12.51
N LYS A 344 35.57 -15.69 -12.94
CA LYS A 344 35.73 -17.13 -13.12
C LYS A 344 35.95 -17.81 -11.76
N ASN A 345 35.01 -18.67 -11.39
CA ASN A 345 35.06 -19.51 -10.21
C ASN A 345 36.15 -20.60 -10.34
N PRO A 346 36.64 -21.19 -9.23
CA PRO A 346 37.67 -22.24 -9.27
C PRO A 346 37.28 -23.53 -10.01
N ASP A 347 35.97 -23.80 -10.16
CA ASP A 347 35.45 -24.93 -10.94
C ASP A 347 35.38 -24.66 -12.46
N GLY A 348 35.67 -23.41 -12.88
CA GLY A 348 35.66 -22.97 -14.27
C GLY A 348 34.36 -22.30 -14.73
N THR A 349 33.31 -22.27 -13.91
CA THR A 349 32.09 -21.46 -14.16
C THR A 349 32.37 -19.97 -13.98
N GLU A 350 31.45 -19.09 -14.39
CA GLU A 350 31.56 -17.64 -14.15
C GLU A 350 30.40 -17.16 -13.27
N SER A 351 30.67 -16.40 -12.19
CA SER A 351 29.66 -15.76 -11.34
C SER A 351 29.47 -14.28 -11.73
N TYR A 352 28.23 -13.76 -11.72
CA TYR A 352 27.96 -12.32 -11.91
C TYR A 352 27.80 -11.59 -10.57
N TYR A 353 28.40 -10.39 -10.49
CA TYR A 353 28.29 -9.48 -9.35
C TYR A 353 27.87 -8.09 -9.85
N ASN A 354 27.01 -7.42 -9.08
CA ASN A 354 26.47 -6.11 -9.44
C ASN A 354 27.43 -4.95 -9.15
N GLU A 355 26.98 -3.72 -9.34
CA GLU A 355 27.77 -2.49 -9.16
C GLU A 355 28.19 -2.24 -7.70
N GLN A 356 27.52 -2.84 -6.71
CA GLN A 356 27.96 -2.84 -5.30
C GLN A 356 28.90 -4.01 -4.97
N GLY A 357 29.37 -4.75 -5.99
CA GLY A 357 30.16 -5.96 -5.82
C GLY A 357 29.40 -7.13 -5.19
N GLN A 358 28.05 -7.11 -5.12
CA GLN A 358 27.25 -8.19 -4.55
C GLN A 358 26.87 -9.22 -5.63
N LYS A 359 27.01 -10.52 -5.34
CA LYS A 359 26.63 -11.60 -6.24
C LYS A 359 25.11 -11.59 -6.51
N VAL A 360 24.74 -11.80 -7.77
CA VAL A 360 23.34 -11.85 -8.23
C VAL A 360 22.92 -13.29 -8.46
N TYR A 361 21.66 -13.60 -8.15
CA TYR A 361 21.04 -14.91 -8.34
C TYR A 361 19.68 -14.73 -9.03
N ASN A 362 19.35 -15.60 -9.98
CA ASN A 362 18.11 -15.55 -10.78
C ASN A 362 17.80 -14.17 -11.37
N GLY A 363 18.84 -13.40 -11.74
CA GLY A 363 18.75 -11.98 -12.01
C GLY A 363 19.50 -11.53 -13.26
N TRP A 364 18.98 -10.47 -13.89
CA TRP A 364 19.64 -9.82 -15.02
C TRP A 364 20.78 -8.91 -14.52
N GLY A 365 21.89 -8.94 -15.24
CA GLY A 365 23.04 -8.07 -15.05
C GLY A 365 23.43 -7.35 -16.35
N LYS A 366 24.38 -6.42 -16.24
CA LYS A 366 25.09 -5.84 -17.39
C LYS A 366 26.61 -5.93 -17.18
N ILE A 367 27.34 -6.20 -18.24
CA ILE A 367 28.80 -6.02 -18.29
C ILE A 367 29.10 -4.60 -18.79
N ARG A 368 30.23 -3.97 -18.41
CA ARG A 368 30.71 -2.70 -18.99
C ARG A 368 32.00 -2.92 -19.76
N TYR A 369 31.91 -3.13 -21.08
CA TYR A 369 33.09 -3.28 -21.93
C TYR A 369 33.67 -1.93 -22.35
N MET A 370 34.94 -1.70 -21.98
CA MET A 370 35.72 -0.52 -22.36
C MET A 370 35.98 -0.48 -23.88
N TYR A 371 35.63 0.65 -24.49
CA TYR A 371 35.90 1.13 -25.85
C TYR A 371 36.64 0.22 -26.86
N LEU A 372 35.89 -0.18 -27.88
CA LEU A 372 36.37 -0.10 -29.28
C LEU A 372 35.64 1.07 -29.96
N ARG A 373 36.41 1.99 -30.56
CA ARG A 373 35.90 3.13 -31.37
C ARG A 373 34.94 4.12 -30.67
N GLY A 374 35.11 4.38 -29.37
CA GLY A 374 34.48 5.53 -28.71
C GLY A 374 33.03 5.37 -28.23
N TYR A 375 32.48 4.16 -28.27
CA TYR A 375 31.22 3.81 -27.59
C TYR A 375 31.46 2.84 -26.44
N LEU A 376 30.75 3.04 -25.32
CA LEU A 376 30.68 2.08 -24.20
C LEU A 376 29.67 0.98 -24.58
N TRP A 377 30.08 -0.29 -24.50
CA TRP A 377 29.21 -1.42 -24.79
C TRP A 377 28.77 -2.12 -23.50
N THR A 378 27.46 -2.33 -23.33
CA THR A 378 26.91 -2.82 -22.04
C THR A 378 25.95 -4.01 -22.16
N PRO A 379 26.39 -5.17 -22.68
CA PRO A 379 25.52 -6.30 -22.95
C PRO A 379 24.86 -6.81 -21.67
N SER A 380 23.60 -7.23 -21.83
CA SER A 380 22.85 -7.87 -20.75
C SER A 380 23.31 -9.31 -20.55
N VAL A 381 23.37 -9.76 -19.31
CA VAL A 381 23.66 -11.17 -18.92
C VAL A 381 22.59 -11.64 -17.94
N TYR A 382 22.49 -12.95 -17.71
CA TYR A 382 21.62 -13.50 -16.68
C TYR A 382 22.38 -14.46 -15.78
N ALA A 383 22.24 -14.27 -14.46
CA ALA A 383 22.76 -15.13 -13.43
C ALA A 383 21.69 -16.14 -13.01
N ASP A 384 22.04 -17.44 -12.95
CA ASP A 384 21.13 -18.52 -12.56
C ASP A 384 20.90 -18.61 -11.04
N GLU A 385 20.28 -19.69 -10.58
CA GLU A 385 19.99 -19.94 -9.16
C GLU A 385 21.22 -20.11 -8.27
N ASN A 386 22.38 -20.43 -8.86
CA ASN A 386 23.69 -20.53 -8.19
C ASN A 386 24.49 -19.21 -8.29
N GLY A 387 23.97 -18.26 -9.08
CA GLY A 387 24.59 -17.01 -9.47
C GLY A 387 25.56 -17.14 -10.66
N HIS A 388 25.51 -18.26 -11.38
CA HIS A 388 26.37 -18.50 -12.54
C HIS A 388 25.81 -17.85 -13.81
N VAL A 389 26.69 -17.27 -14.62
CA VAL A 389 26.37 -16.67 -15.91
C VAL A 389 25.84 -17.75 -16.85
N VAL A 390 24.68 -17.49 -17.45
CA VAL A 390 24.04 -18.39 -18.41
C VAL A 390 24.66 -18.27 -19.80
N HIS A 391 24.86 -19.43 -20.43
CA HIS A 391 25.28 -19.57 -21.84
C HIS A 391 24.23 -20.38 -22.62
N GLY A 392 24.14 -20.17 -23.94
CA GLY A 392 23.21 -20.87 -24.82
C GLY A 392 21.74 -20.50 -24.61
N PHE A 393 20.83 -21.41 -24.94
CA PHE A 393 19.39 -21.19 -24.81
C PHE A 393 18.91 -21.32 -23.35
N LYS A 394 18.16 -20.31 -22.87
CA LYS A 394 17.55 -20.32 -21.53
C LYS A 394 16.16 -19.70 -21.58
N ARG A 395 15.18 -20.31 -20.89
CA ARG A 395 13.89 -19.67 -20.60
C ARG A 395 13.97 -18.89 -19.30
N ILE A 396 13.54 -17.63 -19.34
CA ILE A 396 13.52 -16.70 -18.20
C ILE A 396 12.14 -16.03 -18.21
N ASN A 397 11.36 -16.16 -17.14
CA ASN A 397 9.99 -15.64 -17.03
C ASN A 397 9.09 -16.00 -18.24
N GLY A 398 9.18 -17.26 -18.69
CA GLY A 398 8.44 -17.81 -19.84
C GLY A 398 9.04 -17.48 -21.22
N GLN A 399 9.78 -16.38 -21.35
CA GLN A 399 10.43 -15.97 -22.60
C GLN A 399 11.71 -16.77 -22.85
N LEU A 400 12.00 -17.06 -24.11
CA LEU A 400 13.24 -17.74 -24.52
C LEU A 400 14.30 -16.71 -24.92
N TYR A 401 15.54 -16.93 -24.49
CA TYR A 401 16.70 -16.10 -24.81
C TYR A 401 17.88 -16.99 -25.25
N TYR A 402 18.84 -16.42 -25.99
CA TYR A 402 20.10 -17.08 -26.33
C TYR A 402 21.27 -16.20 -25.91
N PHE A 403 22.15 -16.76 -25.08
CA PHE A 403 23.40 -16.15 -24.63
C PHE A 403 24.57 -16.78 -25.39
N ASP A 404 25.57 -15.99 -25.76
CA ASP A 404 26.73 -16.48 -26.51
C ASP A 404 27.81 -17.11 -25.61
N GLU A 405 28.94 -17.50 -26.21
CA GLU A 405 30.08 -18.11 -25.50
C GLU A 405 30.69 -17.19 -24.43
N SER A 406 30.49 -15.87 -24.51
CA SER A 406 30.91 -14.92 -23.47
C SER A 406 29.91 -14.79 -22.31
N GLY A 407 28.73 -15.41 -22.44
CA GLY A 407 27.60 -15.25 -21.50
C GLY A 407 26.77 -14.00 -21.77
N SER A 408 27.09 -13.23 -22.81
CA SER A 408 26.34 -12.06 -23.25
C SER A 408 25.04 -12.49 -23.94
N LEU A 409 23.93 -11.83 -23.62
CA LEU A 409 22.70 -11.95 -24.40
C LEU A 409 22.99 -11.49 -25.83
N ARG A 410 22.66 -12.33 -26.81
CA ARG A 410 23.16 -12.16 -28.19
C ARG A 410 22.69 -10.85 -28.82
N ASP A 411 23.69 -10.04 -29.15
CA ASP A 411 23.66 -8.83 -29.99
C ASP A 411 22.99 -7.58 -29.40
N ASP A 412 23.56 -7.08 -28.31
CA ASP A 412 23.44 -5.65 -27.88
C ASP A 412 24.61 -4.80 -28.43
N VAL A 413 25.27 -5.22 -29.53
CA VAL A 413 26.54 -4.66 -30.02
C VAL A 413 26.32 -3.34 -30.77
N PRO A 414 27.22 -2.33 -30.69
CA PRO A 414 27.06 -1.06 -31.40
C PRO A 414 27.10 -1.21 -32.93
N GLY A 415 25.93 -1.38 -33.52
CA GLY A 415 25.65 -1.55 -34.94
C GLY A 415 24.15 -1.72 -35.15
N SER A 416 23.71 -2.06 -36.36
CA SER A 416 22.36 -2.63 -36.56
C SER A 416 22.47 -4.14 -36.31
N PRO A 417 21.97 -4.66 -35.17
CA PRO A 417 22.05 -6.10 -34.90
C PRO A 417 21.23 -6.85 -35.96
N ASN A 418 21.72 -8.00 -36.43
CA ASN A 418 20.91 -8.82 -37.34
C ASN A 418 19.96 -9.69 -36.51
N PRO A 419 18.65 -9.41 -36.51
CA PRO A 419 17.73 -10.11 -35.62
C PRO A 419 17.51 -11.57 -36.02
N LEU A 420 17.78 -11.92 -37.29
CA LEU A 420 17.68 -13.27 -37.84
C LEU A 420 19.08 -13.93 -37.85
N PHE A 421 19.27 -14.97 -37.05
CA PHE A 421 20.57 -15.61 -36.85
C PHE A 421 20.49 -17.14 -36.85
N GLN A 422 21.64 -17.79 -37.04
CA GLN A 422 21.77 -19.24 -36.93
C GLN A 422 22.42 -19.70 -35.62
N VAL A 423 22.01 -20.88 -35.17
CA VAL A 423 22.71 -21.75 -34.20
C VAL A 423 22.54 -23.19 -34.73
N ASP A 424 23.65 -23.93 -34.84
CA ASP A 424 23.69 -25.31 -35.36
C ASP A 424 22.94 -25.52 -36.70
N GLY A 425 23.04 -24.55 -37.61
CA GLY A 425 22.36 -24.55 -38.91
C GLY A 425 20.84 -24.32 -38.88
N ASN A 426 20.25 -24.08 -37.70
CA ASN A 426 18.84 -23.74 -37.52
C ASN A 426 18.70 -22.22 -37.40
N TRP A 427 17.66 -21.64 -38.01
CA TRP A 427 17.38 -20.20 -37.94
C TRP A 427 16.50 -19.85 -36.72
N TYR A 428 16.80 -18.70 -36.09
CA TYR A 428 16.07 -18.13 -34.97
C TYR A 428 15.94 -16.61 -35.16
N TYR A 429 14.91 -15.99 -34.59
CA TYR A 429 14.74 -14.54 -34.61
C TYR A 429 14.58 -13.96 -33.20
N ALA A 430 15.46 -13.02 -32.83
CA ALA A 430 15.37 -12.27 -31.60
C ALA A 430 14.59 -10.96 -31.80
N GLN A 431 13.70 -10.63 -30.86
CA GLN A 431 12.78 -9.49 -30.97
C GLN A 431 13.38 -8.22 -30.33
N PHE A 432 13.84 -7.28 -31.17
CA PHE A 432 14.47 -6.03 -30.70
C PHE A 432 13.53 -4.82 -30.65
N SER A 433 12.44 -4.84 -31.43
CA SER A 433 11.44 -3.76 -31.51
C SER A 433 10.53 -3.65 -30.29
N LYS A 434 10.62 -4.61 -29.35
CA LYS A 434 9.82 -4.65 -28.12
C LYS A 434 10.74 -4.94 -26.93
N TYR A 435 10.62 -4.14 -25.88
CA TYR A 435 11.10 -4.55 -24.56
C TYR A 435 10.06 -5.48 -23.94
N ILE A 436 10.48 -6.64 -23.43
CA ILE A 436 9.64 -7.56 -22.67
C ILE A 436 10.28 -7.68 -21.28
N ASN A 437 9.53 -7.31 -20.24
CA ASN A 437 10.01 -7.24 -18.85
C ASN A 437 11.32 -6.44 -18.69
N GLY A 438 11.46 -5.34 -19.44
CA GLY A 438 12.64 -4.46 -19.41
C GLY A 438 13.82 -4.90 -20.29
N VAL A 439 13.76 -6.07 -20.92
CA VAL A 439 14.87 -6.65 -21.72
C VAL A 439 14.46 -6.83 -23.19
N ARG A 440 15.40 -6.65 -24.13
CA ARG A 440 15.20 -6.92 -25.57
C ARG A 440 15.68 -8.33 -25.95
N GLY A 441 15.51 -8.73 -27.21
CA GLY A 441 16.17 -9.91 -27.75
C GLY A 441 15.51 -11.25 -27.38
N ALA A 442 14.32 -11.22 -26.79
CA ALA A 442 13.53 -12.44 -26.56
C ALA A 442 13.22 -13.11 -27.91
N ILE A 443 13.51 -14.40 -28.01
CA ILE A 443 13.37 -15.18 -29.24
C ILE A 443 11.89 -15.35 -29.55
N LEU A 444 11.52 -15.13 -30.81
CA LEU A 444 10.18 -15.40 -31.33
C LEU A 444 9.91 -16.91 -31.22
N THR A 445 8.86 -17.28 -30.49
CA THR A 445 8.44 -18.68 -30.29
C THR A 445 6.94 -18.80 -30.57
N ASN A 446 6.47 -19.99 -30.95
CA ASN A 446 5.05 -20.32 -31.13
C ASN A 446 4.30 -19.33 -32.06
N ALA A 447 4.91 -18.86 -33.14
CA ALA A 447 4.39 -17.74 -33.93
C ALA A 447 4.57 -17.93 -35.43
N PHE A 448 3.54 -17.56 -36.20
CA PHE A 448 3.62 -17.37 -37.64
C PHE A 448 4.18 -15.97 -37.95
N THR A 449 5.03 -15.83 -38.97
CA THR A 449 5.75 -14.56 -39.22
C THR A 449 6.18 -14.36 -40.68
N PHE A 450 6.35 -13.10 -41.08
CA PHE A 450 6.88 -12.65 -42.37
C PHE A 450 8.42 -12.67 -42.48
N ILE A 451 9.10 -13.35 -41.55
CA ILE A 451 10.54 -13.56 -41.60
C ILE A 451 10.81 -14.75 -42.54
N ALA A 452 11.28 -14.46 -43.75
CA ALA A 452 11.76 -15.47 -44.67
C ALA A 452 13.10 -16.05 -44.18
N VAL A 453 13.22 -17.38 -44.21
CA VAL A 453 14.49 -18.11 -43.93
C VAL A 453 14.97 -18.95 -45.14
N ASP A 454 14.23 -18.82 -46.24
CA ASP A 454 14.42 -19.42 -47.55
C ASP A 454 13.73 -18.47 -48.53
N ASP A 455 14.47 -17.85 -49.46
CA ASP A 455 13.96 -16.77 -50.34
C ASP A 455 12.77 -17.20 -51.23
N ARG A 456 12.48 -18.51 -51.30
CA ARG A 456 11.34 -19.08 -52.02
C ARG A 456 10.01 -18.96 -51.25
N TYR A 457 10.03 -18.65 -49.95
CA TYR A 457 8.86 -18.61 -49.08
C TYR A 457 8.87 -17.32 -48.22
N PRO A 458 7.85 -16.45 -48.34
CA PRO A 458 7.84 -15.15 -47.67
C PRO A 458 7.53 -15.22 -46.17
N THR A 459 7.19 -16.41 -45.66
CA THR A 459 6.76 -16.61 -44.27
C THR A 459 7.39 -17.86 -43.64
N SER A 460 7.52 -17.84 -42.32
CA SER A 460 8.00 -18.94 -41.49
C SER A 460 7.10 -19.13 -40.27
N ILE A 461 7.17 -20.32 -39.66
CA ILE A 461 6.65 -20.58 -38.32
C ILE A 461 7.83 -20.79 -37.37
N ALA A 462 7.81 -20.09 -36.24
CA ALA A 462 8.65 -20.37 -35.08
C ALA A 462 7.97 -21.42 -34.20
N ASP A 463 8.66 -22.52 -33.90
CA ASP A 463 8.18 -23.52 -32.94
C ASP A 463 8.30 -23.04 -31.48
N GLU A 464 7.98 -23.90 -30.51
CA GLU A 464 8.07 -23.56 -29.08
C GLU A 464 9.48 -23.18 -28.63
N ASN A 465 10.51 -23.68 -29.31
CA ASN A 465 11.94 -23.45 -29.05
C ASN A 465 12.51 -22.35 -29.98
N GLY A 466 11.65 -21.70 -30.76
CA GLY A 466 11.96 -20.53 -31.58
C GLY A 466 12.66 -20.84 -32.88
N LYS A 467 12.79 -22.13 -33.24
CA LYS A 467 13.34 -22.54 -34.53
C LYS A 467 12.35 -22.17 -35.63
N LEU A 468 12.85 -21.42 -36.60
CA LEU A 468 12.09 -21.01 -37.79
C LEU A 468 12.11 -22.11 -38.86
N THR A 469 10.93 -22.46 -39.36
CA THR A 469 10.75 -23.34 -40.52
C THR A 469 9.92 -22.60 -41.58
N PRO A 470 10.33 -22.56 -42.86
CA PRO A 470 9.61 -21.83 -43.90
C PRO A 470 8.27 -22.49 -44.22
N VAL A 471 7.24 -21.68 -44.48
CA VAL A 471 5.88 -22.16 -44.76
C VAL A 471 5.76 -22.54 -46.23
N THR A 472 5.84 -23.83 -46.51
CA THR A 472 5.75 -24.40 -47.86
C THR A 472 4.32 -24.65 -48.34
N ALA A 473 3.33 -24.50 -47.45
CA ALA A 473 1.91 -24.67 -47.72
C ALA A 473 1.36 -23.57 -48.66
N LYS A 474 0.29 -23.90 -49.40
CA LYS A 474 -0.31 -23.05 -50.45
C LYS A 474 -1.81 -23.29 -50.56
N ASN A 475 -2.61 -22.23 -50.57
CA ASN A 475 -4.08 -22.30 -50.47
C ASN A 475 -4.49 -23.24 -49.32
N SER A 476 -4.02 -22.94 -48.11
CA SER A 476 -4.13 -23.87 -46.97
C SER A 476 -4.10 -23.14 -45.65
N TYR A 477 -4.81 -23.70 -44.67
CA TYR A 477 -4.65 -23.32 -43.26
C TYR A 477 -3.30 -23.79 -42.71
N VAL A 478 -2.69 -22.97 -41.86
CA VAL A 478 -1.50 -23.30 -41.07
C VAL A 478 -1.69 -22.82 -39.63
N THR A 479 -1.03 -23.48 -38.67
CA THR A 479 -1.24 -23.23 -37.23
C THR A 479 0.07 -22.91 -36.52
N ALA A 480 0.07 -21.89 -35.66
CA ALA A 480 1.19 -21.56 -34.79
C ALA A 480 0.66 -21.00 -33.45
N GLY A 481 1.20 -21.47 -32.32
CA GLY A 481 0.80 -21.00 -30.98
C GLY A 481 -0.69 -21.13 -30.66
N GLY A 482 -1.37 -22.16 -31.20
CA GLY A 482 -2.81 -22.36 -31.08
C GLY A 482 -3.67 -21.45 -31.98
N LYS A 483 -3.06 -20.45 -32.66
CA LYS A 483 -3.73 -19.61 -33.65
C LYS A 483 -3.75 -20.27 -35.03
N TRP A 484 -4.82 -19.99 -35.76
CA TRP A 484 -5.02 -20.41 -37.15
C TRP A 484 -4.71 -19.24 -38.09
N TYR A 485 -4.12 -19.56 -39.23
CA TYR A 485 -3.73 -18.65 -40.30
C TYR A 485 -4.08 -19.32 -41.64
N TYR A 486 -4.21 -18.56 -42.73
CA TYR A 486 -4.36 -19.13 -44.07
C TYR A 486 -3.43 -18.44 -45.05
N VAL A 487 -2.76 -19.24 -45.90
CA VAL A 487 -1.81 -18.75 -46.90
C VAL A 487 -2.29 -19.03 -48.33
N ASP A 488 -2.04 -18.08 -49.23
CA ASP A 488 -2.45 -18.12 -50.64
C ASP A 488 -1.59 -19.09 -51.49
N LYS A 489 -1.83 -19.11 -52.81
CA LYS A 489 -1.06 -19.88 -53.81
C LYS A 489 0.45 -19.54 -53.84
N SER A 490 0.83 -18.42 -53.25
CA SER A 490 2.19 -17.84 -53.22
C SER A 490 2.79 -17.91 -51.80
N SER A 491 2.12 -18.58 -50.86
CA SER A 491 2.48 -18.70 -49.43
C SER A 491 2.48 -17.37 -48.65
N TYR A 492 1.75 -16.35 -49.14
CA TYR A 492 1.47 -15.10 -48.41
C TYR A 492 0.19 -15.27 -47.56
N PRO A 493 0.15 -14.73 -46.32
CA PRO A 493 -1.01 -14.83 -45.44
C PRO A 493 -2.15 -13.89 -45.87
N LEU A 494 -3.38 -14.31 -45.63
CA LEU A 494 -4.57 -13.47 -45.84
C LEU A 494 -4.90 -12.63 -44.59
N LYS A 495 -5.62 -11.52 -44.82
CA LYS A 495 -6.17 -10.63 -43.78
C LYS A 495 -7.54 -10.09 -44.18
N GLY A 496 -8.28 -9.55 -43.20
CA GLY A 496 -9.66 -9.10 -43.37
C GLY A 496 -10.64 -10.25 -43.53
N GLU A 497 -11.82 -9.94 -44.02
CA GLU A 497 -12.86 -10.92 -44.36
C GLU A 497 -12.49 -11.68 -45.64
N GLN A 498 -12.70 -13.00 -45.64
CA GLN A 498 -12.31 -13.92 -46.71
C GLN A 498 -13.36 -15.02 -46.88
N VAL A 499 -13.51 -15.53 -48.11
CA VAL A 499 -14.33 -16.72 -48.39
C VAL A 499 -13.40 -17.89 -48.72
N ILE A 500 -13.38 -18.91 -47.86
CA ILE A 500 -12.53 -20.09 -48.01
C ILE A 500 -13.44 -21.32 -47.99
N ASP A 501 -13.39 -22.13 -49.04
CA ASP A 501 -14.23 -23.33 -49.22
C ASP A 501 -15.73 -23.06 -48.94
N TYR A 502 -16.23 -21.93 -49.46
CA TYR A 502 -17.59 -21.39 -49.28
C TYR A 502 -17.96 -20.93 -47.85
N VAL A 503 -16.99 -20.91 -46.93
CA VAL A 503 -17.15 -20.38 -45.56
C VAL A 503 -16.60 -18.95 -45.48
N ASN A 504 -17.44 -18.02 -45.01
CA ASN A 504 -17.00 -16.66 -44.67
C ASN A 504 -16.23 -16.69 -43.35
N VAL A 505 -14.98 -16.21 -43.34
CA VAL A 505 -14.10 -16.16 -42.17
C VAL A 505 -13.41 -14.79 -42.10
N TYR A 506 -12.80 -14.45 -40.96
CA TYR A 506 -12.02 -13.20 -40.82
C TYR A 506 -10.63 -13.48 -40.25
N PHE A 507 -9.62 -12.80 -40.79
CA PHE A 507 -8.24 -12.81 -40.29
C PHE A 507 -7.82 -11.39 -39.85
N ARG A 508 -7.28 -11.24 -38.63
CA ARG A 508 -6.87 -9.94 -38.07
C ARG A 508 -5.60 -9.39 -38.75
N ASP A 509 -5.17 -8.18 -38.39
CA ASP A 509 -3.90 -7.60 -38.88
C ASP A 509 -2.63 -8.35 -38.41
N ASP A 510 -2.73 -9.20 -37.39
CA ASP A 510 -1.68 -10.17 -37.03
C ASP A 510 -1.78 -11.49 -37.83
N TYR A 511 -2.62 -11.51 -38.88
CA TYR A 511 -2.98 -12.63 -39.75
C TYR A 511 -3.73 -13.79 -39.08
N SER A 512 -4.05 -13.72 -37.79
CA SER A 512 -4.74 -14.82 -37.09
C SER A 512 -6.25 -14.81 -37.34
N GLN A 513 -6.83 -16.00 -37.54
CA GLN A 513 -8.26 -16.19 -37.73
C GLN A 513 -9.04 -15.79 -36.46
N VAL A 514 -10.14 -15.07 -36.64
CA VAL A 514 -11.10 -14.80 -35.58
C VAL A 514 -11.95 -16.05 -35.36
N LYS A 515 -11.99 -16.54 -34.12
CA LYS A 515 -12.78 -17.68 -33.68
C LYS A 515 -13.29 -17.38 -32.26
N GLY A 516 -14.60 -17.54 -32.03
CA GLY A 516 -15.25 -17.33 -30.73
C GLY A 516 -15.35 -15.86 -30.30
N ASP A 517 -15.24 -14.93 -31.24
CA ASP A 517 -15.09 -13.51 -30.96
C ASP A 517 -15.69 -12.63 -32.06
N PHE A 518 -15.96 -11.37 -31.73
CA PHE A 518 -16.27 -10.32 -32.70
C PHE A 518 -15.01 -9.85 -33.41
N ALA A 519 -15.03 -9.82 -34.73
CA ALA A 519 -13.97 -9.23 -35.55
C ALA A 519 -14.10 -7.69 -35.64
N PRO A 520 -13.08 -6.96 -36.13
CA PRO A 520 -13.14 -5.50 -36.33
C PRO A 520 -14.24 -5.01 -37.29
N ASN A 521 -14.85 -5.87 -38.12
CA ASN A 521 -16.05 -5.52 -38.91
C ASN A 521 -17.35 -5.48 -38.07
N GLY A 522 -17.30 -5.91 -36.80
CA GLY A 522 -18.43 -5.92 -35.88
C GLY A 522 -19.21 -7.23 -35.81
N HIS A 523 -18.86 -8.22 -36.64
CA HIS A 523 -19.54 -9.53 -36.74
C HIS A 523 -18.87 -10.61 -35.88
N TYR A 524 -19.66 -11.59 -35.41
CA TYR A 524 -19.16 -12.72 -34.62
C TYR A 524 -18.75 -13.90 -35.50
N TYR A 525 -17.61 -14.51 -35.20
CA TYR A 525 -17.11 -15.71 -35.88
C TYR A 525 -17.07 -16.88 -34.88
N ASP A 526 -17.59 -18.03 -35.29
CA ASP A 526 -17.80 -19.21 -34.46
C ASP A 526 -16.52 -19.72 -33.77
N LYS A 527 -16.65 -20.31 -32.59
CA LYS A 527 -15.51 -20.76 -31.77
C LYS A 527 -14.77 -21.96 -32.35
N ASP A 528 -15.46 -22.90 -32.98
CA ASP A 528 -14.85 -24.16 -33.43
C ASP A 528 -14.43 -24.06 -34.91
N SER A 529 -15.31 -23.56 -35.77
CA SER A 529 -15.05 -23.38 -37.21
C SER A 529 -14.37 -22.05 -37.53
N GLY A 530 -14.73 -20.95 -36.85
CA GLY A 530 -14.36 -19.59 -37.27
C GLY A 530 -15.18 -19.06 -38.44
N ALA A 531 -16.34 -19.68 -38.73
CA ALA A 531 -17.30 -19.21 -39.71
C ALA A 531 -18.11 -18.00 -39.19
N LEU A 532 -18.49 -17.08 -40.08
CA LEU A 532 -19.42 -15.99 -39.79
C LEU A 532 -20.74 -16.55 -39.23
N VAL A 533 -21.18 -16.00 -38.10
CA VAL A 533 -22.42 -16.42 -37.44
C VAL A 533 -23.57 -15.46 -37.79
N THR A 534 -24.71 -16.04 -38.19
CA THR A 534 -25.93 -15.31 -38.58
C THR A 534 -27.18 -15.97 -38.00
N ASN A 535 -28.25 -15.17 -37.85
CA ASN A 535 -29.59 -15.54 -37.38
C ASN A 535 -29.60 -16.46 -36.14
N ARG A 536 -28.90 -16.05 -35.08
CA ARG A 536 -28.91 -16.75 -33.78
C ARG A 536 -28.36 -15.91 -32.63
N TYR A 537 -28.58 -16.41 -31.42
CA TYR A 537 -27.87 -15.96 -30.23
C TYR A 537 -26.40 -16.39 -30.26
N VAL A 538 -25.51 -15.52 -29.78
CA VAL A 538 -24.10 -15.81 -29.51
C VAL A 538 -23.73 -15.36 -28.10
N GLU A 539 -22.91 -16.15 -27.43
CA GLU A 539 -22.35 -15.82 -26.11
C GLU A 539 -20.87 -15.43 -26.25
N LYS A 540 -20.47 -14.39 -25.53
CA LYS A 540 -19.07 -14.00 -25.35
C LYS A 540 -18.88 -13.40 -23.95
N ASP A 541 -17.91 -13.90 -23.19
CA ASP A 541 -17.55 -13.39 -21.85
C ASP A 541 -18.76 -13.29 -20.89
N GLY A 542 -19.67 -14.28 -20.93
CA GLY A 542 -20.92 -14.31 -20.16
C GLY A 542 -22.02 -13.36 -20.66
N LYS A 543 -21.75 -12.58 -21.73
CA LYS A 543 -22.70 -11.66 -22.36
C LYS A 543 -23.35 -12.30 -23.56
N TRP A 544 -24.66 -12.13 -23.65
CA TRP A 544 -25.48 -12.65 -24.75
C TRP A 544 -25.77 -11.55 -25.77
N TYR A 545 -25.71 -11.90 -27.05
CA TYR A 545 -26.01 -11.04 -28.19
C TYR A 545 -26.89 -11.83 -29.16
N TYR A 546 -27.64 -11.16 -30.03
CA TYR A 546 -28.24 -11.81 -31.20
C TYR A 546 -27.73 -11.14 -32.48
N VAL A 547 -27.39 -11.95 -33.48
CA VAL A 547 -26.91 -11.50 -34.79
C VAL A 547 -27.92 -11.81 -35.90
N ASN A 548 -28.14 -10.84 -36.79
CA ASN A 548 -29.11 -10.90 -37.88
C ASN A 548 -28.66 -11.80 -39.05
N ASP A 549 -29.35 -11.68 -40.19
CA ASP A 549 -29.07 -12.41 -41.43
C ASP A 549 -27.71 -12.09 -42.07
N LYS A 550 -27.12 -10.94 -41.71
CA LYS A 550 -25.84 -10.42 -42.22
C LYS A 550 -24.69 -10.55 -41.20
N GLY A 551 -24.99 -10.93 -39.96
CA GLY A 551 -24.03 -11.02 -38.85
C GLY A 551 -23.97 -9.77 -37.95
N ASP A 552 -24.78 -8.74 -38.24
CA ASP A 552 -24.84 -7.52 -37.43
C ASP A 552 -25.56 -7.80 -36.10
N LYS A 553 -25.06 -7.23 -35.00
CA LYS A 553 -25.72 -7.28 -33.68
C LYS A 553 -27.04 -6.51 -33.70
N LEU A 554 -28.09 -7.09 -33.13
CA LEU A 554 -29.32 -6.35 -32.81
C LEU A 554 -29.10 -5.44 -31.59
N ILE A 555 -29.86 -4.34 -31.56
CA ILE A 555 -29.89 -3.34 -30.48
C ILE A 555 -31.35 -2.94 -30.19
N GLY A 556 -31.62 -2.42 -28.99
CA GLY A 556 -32.94 -1.99 -28.56
C GLY A 556 -33.91 -3.14 -28.24
N ALA A 557 -35.20 -2.81 -28.15
CA ALA A 557 -36.27 -3.80 -27.95
C ALA A 557 -36.48 -4.63 -29.22
N GLN A 558 -36.59 -5.94 -29.09
CA GLN A 558 -36.72 -6.90 -30.19
C GLN A 558 -37.71 -8.01 -29.82
N THR A 559 -38.28 -8.67 -30.83
CA THR A 559 -39.06 -9.90 -30.66
C THR A 559 -38.40 -11.02 -31.44
N ILE A 560 -37.92 -12.05 -30.74
CA ILE A 560 -37.17 -13.18 -31.31
C ILE A 560 -37.95 -14.45 -30.97
N ASP A 561 -38.35 -15.21 -32.00
CA ASP A 561 -39.19 -16.41 -31.88
C ASP A 561 -40.46 -16.22 -31.03
N GLY A 562 -41.01 -15.00 -31.03
CA GLY A 562 -42.19 -14.61 -30.24
C GLY A 562 -41.89 -14.11 -28.82
N VAL A 563 -40.63 -14.18 -28.36
CA VAL A 563 -40.19 -13.69 -27.06
C VAL A 563 -39.74 -12.23 -27.17
N GLU A 564 -40.31 -11.35 -26.35
CA GLU A 564 -39.84 -9.97 -26.20
C GLU A 564 -38.56 -9.92 -25.38
N VAL A 565 -37.51 -9.32 -25.95
CA VAL A 565 -36.19 -9.14 -25.33
C VAL A 565 -35.66 -7.73 -25.58
N TYR A 566 -34.61 -7.32 -24.87
CA TYR A 566 -33.94 -6.05 -25.09
C TYR A 566 -32.43 -6.23 -25.17
N PHE A 567 -31.80 -5.52 -26.10
CA PHE A 567 -30.35 -5.41 -26.24
C PHE A 567 -29.91 -3.96 -26.02
N ASP A 568 -28.80 -3.74 -25.34
CA ASP A 568 -28.26 -2.39 -25.11
C ASP A 568 -27.61 -1.79 -26.38
N LYS A 569 -27.00 -0.61 -26.22
CA LYS A 569 -26.33 0.11 -27.33
C LYS A 569 -25.12 -0.62 -27.92
N ASP A 570 -24.54 -1.59 -27.20
CA ASP A 570 -23.39 -2.39 -27.63
C ASP A 570 -23.85 -3.79 -28.13
N GLY A 571 -25.15 -4.07 -28.04
CA GLY A 571 -25.83 -5.29 -28.46
C GLY A 571 -25.96 -6.37 -27.37
N VAL A 572 -25.70 -6.02 -26.10
CA VAL A 572 -25.76 -6.97 -24.97
C VAL A 572 -27.20 -7.14 -24.51
N GLN A 573 -27.68 -8.38 -24.42
CA GLN A 573 -29.02 -8.72 -23.95
C GLN A 573 -29.18 -8.34 -22.46
N ALA A 574 -30.28 -7.65 -22.13
CA ALA A 574 -30.71 -7.49 -20.75
C ALA A 574 -31.16 -8.85 -20.19
N LYS A 575 -30.53 -9.28 -19.10
CA LYS A 575 -30.84 -10.50 -18.35
C LYS A 575 -30.68 -10.23 -16.86
N GLY A 576 -31.71 -10.50 -16.07
CA GLY A 576 -31.71 -10.34 -14.60
C GLY A 576 -31.75 -8.88 -14.13
N ILE A 577 -32.10 -7.93 -15.00
CA ILE A 577 -32.00 -6.49 -14.75
C ILE A 577 -33.25 -5.73 -15.23
N PHE A 578 -33.45 -4.55 -14.64
CA PHE A 578 -34.36 -3.55 -15.18
C PHE A 578 -33.67 -2.76 -16.30
N ALA A 579 -34.33 -2.65 -17.46
CA ALA A 579 -33.85 -1.92 -18.64
C ALA A 579 -35.03 -1.33 -19.43
N ASN A 580 -34.76 -0.58 -20.51
CA ASN A 580 -35.78 -0.12 -21.46
C ASN A 580 -36.97 0.63 -20.80
N ALA A 581 -36.71 1.72 -20.06
CA ALA A 581 -37.70 2.37 -19.18
C ALA A 581 -38.29 1.40 -18.14
N ASP A 582 -37.39 0.83 -17.33
CA ASP A 582 -37.66 0.06 -16.11
C ASP A 582 -38.51 -1.20 -16.28
N HIS A 583 -38.48 -1.83 -17.47
CA HIS A 583 -39.02 -3.18 -17.65
C HIS A 583 -38.01 -4.22 -17.16
N PHE A 584 -38.47 -5.28 -16.49
CA PHE A 584 -37.58 -6.36 -16.06
C PHE A 584 -37.40 -7.43 -17.15
N TYR A 585 -36.17 -7.90 -17.32
CA TYR A 585 -35.84 -9.01 -18.22
C TYR A 585 -35.30 -10.17 -17.37
N ASP A 586 -35.88 -11.37 -17.54
CA ASP A 586 -35.55 -12.55 -16.76
C ASP A 586 -34.04 -12.90 -16.78
N LYS A 587 -33.52 -13.48 -15.69
CA LYS A 587 -32.09 -13.78 -15.53
C LYS A 587 -31.61 -14.92 -16.44
N ASP A 588 -32.44 -15.94 -16.67
CA ASP A 588 -32.01 -17.14 -17.40
C ASP A 588 -32.31 -17.00 -18.90
N THR A 589 -33.49 -16.51 -19.26
CA THR A 589 -33.95 -16.33 -20.64
C THR A 589 -33.65 -14.94 -21.20
N GLY A 590 -33.77 -13.88 -20.40
CA GLY A 590 -33.78 -12.49 -20.88
C GLY A 590 -35.10 -12.06 -21.54
N ALA A 591 -36.18 -12.80 -21.28
CA ALA A 591 -37.54 -12.45 -21.69
C ALA A 591 -38.13 -11.34 -20.82
N ALA A 592 -38.94 -10.45 -21.39
CA ALA A 592 -39.65 -9.40 -20.64
C ALA A 592 -40.69 -10.00 -19.66
N VAL A 593 -40.58 -9.64 -18.38
CA VAL A 593 -41.44 -10.15 -17.29
C VAL A 593 -42.60 -9.18 -17.01
N ARG A 594 -43.75 -9.71 -16.60
CA ARG A 594 -44.96 -8.95 -16.23
C ARG A 594 -45.70 -9.61 -15.07
N ASP A 595 -46.36 -8.80 -14.24
CA ASP A 595 -47.22 -9.22 -13.11
C ASP A 595 -46.56 -10.25 -12.17
N GLN A 596 -45.33 -9.98 -11.74
CA GLN A 596 -44.49 -10.94 -11.00
C GLN A 596 -43.56 -10.24 -9.99
N ILE A 597 -43.22 -10.95 -8.90
CA ILE A 597 -42.16 -10.54 -7.97
C ILE A 597 -40.82 -11.07 -8.48
N VAL A 598 -39.82 -10.19 -8.58
CA VAL A 598 -38.46 -10.52 -9.06
C VAL A 598 -37.42 -10.10 -8.02
N GLU A 599 -36.24 -10.73 -8.03
CA GLU A 599 -35.15 -10.40 -7.12
C GLU A 599 -33.96 -9.81 -7.89
N VAL A 600 -33.44 -8.68 -7.41
CA VAL A 600 -32.26 -7.99 -7.95
C VAL A 600 -31.44 -7.47 -6.78
N ASP A 601 -30.13 -7.76 -6.76
CA ASP A 601 -29.20 -7.36 -5.69
C ASP A 601 -29.69 -7.72 -4.27
N GLY A 602 -30.32 -8.89 -4.10
CA GLY A 602 -30.88 -9.37 -2.83
C GLY A 602 -32.15 -8.64 -2.37
N LYS A 603 -32.72 -7.74 -3.19
CA LYS A 603 -33.99 -7.04 -2.96
C LYS A 603 -35.09 -7.62 -3.85
N ARG A 604 -36.28 -7.83 -3.28
CA ARG A 604 -37.49 -8.20 -4.02
C ARG A 604 -38.19 -6.95 -4.55
N TYR A 605 -38.64 -6.97 -5.80
CA TYR A 605 -39.37 -5.89 -6.46
C TYR A 605 -40.62 -6.46 -7.15
N TYR A 606 -41.70 -5.66 -7.22
CA TYR A 606 -42.87 -6.01 -8.02
C TYR A 606 -42.75 -5.41 -9.44
N VAL A 607 -42.94 -6.27 -10.44
CA VAL A 607 -43.03 -5.91 -11.86
C VAL A 607 -44.51 -5.91 -12.24
N GLY A 608 -45.03 -4.75 -12.63
CA GLY A 608 -46.45 -4.54 -12.90
C GLY A 608 -46.94 -5.23 -14.18
N GLN A 609 -48.25 -5.08 -14.46
CA GLN A 609 -48.92 -5.68 -15.62
C GLN A 609 -48.48 -5.08 -16.97
N ASP A 610 -47.96 -3.86 -16.98
CA ASP A 610 -47.29 -3.27 -18.15
C ASP A 610 -45.87 -3.84 -18.37
N GLY A 611 -45.30 -4.48 -17.35
CA GLY A 611 -43.96 -5.03 -17.31
C GLY A 611 -42.93 -4.16 -16.61
N ARG A 612 -43.33 -3.05 -15.97
CA ARG A 612 -42.41 -2.08 -15.35
C ARG A 612 -42.26 -2.25 -13.85
N LYS A 613 -41.12 -1.79 -13.31
CA LYS A 613 -40.87 -1.66 -11.86
C LYS A 613 -41.96 -0.79 -11.21
N VAL A 614 -42.55 -1.29 -10.12
CA VAL A 614 -43.52 -0.53 -9.32
C VAL A 614 -42.80 0.11 -8.12
N TYR A 615 -42.98 1.41 -7.91
CA TYR A 615 -42.14 2.21 -6.99
C TYR A 615 -42.77 2.51 -5.61
N SER A 616 -43.99 2.02 -5.33
CA SER A 616 -44.69 2.31 -4.06
C SER A 616 -45.96 1.46 -3.86
N GLY A 617 -46.39 1.36 -2.61
CA GLY A 617 -47.73 0.89 -2.21
C GLY A 617 -47.81 -0.60 -1.86
N THR A 618 -49.00 -1.01 -1.40
CA THR A 618 -49.32 -2.40 -1.07
C THR A 618 -50.02 -3.05 -2.26
N HIS A 619 -49.47 -4.16 -2.75
CA HIS A 619 -50.00 -4.93 -3.89
C HIS A 619 -50.25 -6.38 -3.48
N ILE A 620 -51.25 -7.04 -4.09
CA ILE A 620 -51.48 -8.48 -3.91
C ILE A 620 -51.04 -9.19 -5.18
N VAL A 621 -49.93 -9.93 -5.13
CA VAL A 621 -49.29 -10.55 -6.29
C VAL A 621 -49.36 -12.07 -6.11
N HIS A 622 -50.18 -12.74 -6.93
CA HIS A 622 -50.49 -14.19 -6.83
C HIS A 622 -50.91 -14.68 -5.43
N GLY A 623 -51.42 -13.78 -4.58
CA GLY A 623 -51.85 -14.05 -3.20
C GLY A 623 -50.85 -13.64 -2.11
N GLU A 624 -49.65 -13.19 -2.47
CA GLU A 624 -48.70 -12.57 -1.52
C GLU A 624 -49.00 -11.06 -1.35
N GLU A 625 -48.95 -10.56 -0.12
CA GLU A 625 -48.99 -9.11 0.16
C GLU A 625 -47.57 -8.52 0.03
N VAL A 626 -47.39 -7.62 -0.94
CA VAL A 626 -46.11 -6.99 -1.25
C VAL A 626 -46.18 -5.50 -0.93
N ASN A 627 -45.54 -5.08 0.17
CA ASN A 627 -45.48 -3.69 0.60
C ASN A 627 -44.20 -3.02 0.11
N LEU A 628 -44.32 -2.08 -0.83
CA LEU A 628 -43.19 -1.46 -1.53
C LEU A 628 -42.78 -0.13 -0.89
N ILE A 629 -41.48 0.03 -0.62
CA ILE A 629 -40.88 1.25 -0.07
C ILE A 629 -40.84 2.34 -1.14
N VAL A 630 -41.32 3.54 -0.82
CA VAL A 630 -41.52 4.61 -1.79
C VAL A 630 -40.18 5.12 -2.35
N GLY A 631 -40.08 5.14 -3.67
CA GLY A 631 -38.97 5.73 -4.42
C GLY A 631 -37.93 4.71 -4.90
N ASP A 632 -37.60 3.70 -4.10
CA ASP A 632 -36.82 2.54 -4.57
C ASP A 632 -37.73 1.41 -5.07
N GLY A 633 -38.92 1.21 -4.49
CA GLY A 633 -39.87 0.19 -4.93
C GLY A 633 -39.50 -1.24 -4.54
N HIS A 634 -38.54 -1.44 -3.64
CA HIS A 634 -38.28 -2.78 -3.07
C HIS A 634 -39.34 -3.13 -2.02
N GLN A 635 -39.59 -4.43 -1.81
CA GLN A 635 -40.44 -4.92 -0.74
C GLN A 635 -39.76 -4.68 0.62
N GLY A 636 -40.47 -4.02 1.53
CA GLY A 636 -39.95 -3.69 2.86
C GLY A 636 -39.78 -4.90 3.77
N PHE A 637 -38.68 -4.94 4.53
CA PHE A 637 -38.47 -5.93 5.60
C PHE A 637 -37.82 -5.27 6.81
N GLY A 638 -38.60 -5.03 7.87
CA GLY A 638 -38.14 -4.35 9.08
C GLY A 638 -37.81 -2.88 8.86
N GLU A 639 -38.64 -2.16 8.10
CA GLU A 639 -38.41 -0.76 7.73
C GLU A 639 -39.74 -0.03 7.47
N PHE A 640 -39.71 1.30 7.38
CA PHE A 640 -40.89 2.10 7.09
C PHE A 640 -41.03 2.42 5.60
N THR A 641 -42.27 2.53 5.11
CA THR A 641 -42.59 2.74 3.68
C THR A 641 -42.05 4.04 3.06
N TYR A 642 -41.61 5.02 3.85
CA TYR A 642 -41.23 6.35 3.37
C TYR A 642 -39.99 6.90 4.10
N TYR A 643 -39.26 7.80 3.44
CA TYR A 643 -38.00 8.38 3.90
C TYR A 643 -38.02 8.89 5.35
N ALA A 644 -36.89 8.77 6.04
CA ALA A 644 -36.70 9.13 7.45
C ALA A 644 -37.71 8.43 8.38
N ASP A 645 -37.77 7.10 8.27
CA ASP A 645 -38.60 6.19 9.06
C ASP A 645 -40.08 6.63 9.16
N SER A 646 -40.70 7.01 8.04
CA SER A 646 -42.06 7.56 8.01
C SER A 646 -43.04 6.77 7.13
N GLY A 647 -44.34 7.04 7.28
CA GLY A 647 -45.39 6.18 6.74
C GLY A 647 -45.61 4.94 7.60
N ASP A 648 -46.00 3.83 6.98
CA ASP A 648 -46.31 2.57 7.65
C ASP A 648 -45.05 1.76 7.95
N TYR A 649 -45.00 1.04 9.07
CA TYR A 649 -43.94 0.09 9.37
C TYR A 649 -44.24 -1.30 8.79
N ILE A 650 -43.29 -1.85 8.03
CA ILE A 650 -43.36 -3.19 7.46
C ILE A 650 -42.47 -4.12 8.28
N GLY A 651 -43.04 -5.22 8.79
CA GLY A 651 -42.35 -6.20 9.61
C GLY A 651 -41.28 -6.98 8.85
N PHE A 652 -40.44 -7.74 9.58
CA PHE A 652 -39.50 -8.69 8.98
C PHE A 652 -40.20 -9.87 8.28
N ASP A 653 -41.52 -9.99 8.39
CA ASP A 653 -42.35 -10.93 7.62
C ASP A 653 -42.97 -10.31 6.35
N GLY A 654 -42.57 -9.09 5.98
CA GLY A 654 -43.02 -8.38 4.76
C GLY A 654 -44.38 -7.69 4.87
N LYS A 655 -45.06 -7.77 6.03
CA LYS A 655 -46.44 -7.29 6.21
C LYS A 655 -46.51 -5.97 6.98
N LYS A 656 -47.54 -5.18 6.69
CA LYS A 656 -47.82 -3.94 7.42
C LYS A 656 -48.23 -4.23 8.88
N VAL A 657 -47.49 -3.68 9.85
CA VAL A 657 -47.82 -3.83 11.28
C VAL A 657 -48.88 -2.79 11.68
N THR A 658 -50.00 -3.29 12.20
CA THR A 658 -51.16 -2.48 12.64
C THR A 658 -51.49 -2.63 14.13
N LYS A 659 -50.79 -3.52 14.84
CA LYS A 659 -50.95 -3.76 16.28
C LYS A 659 -50.02 -2.85 17.08
N ALA A 660 -50.50 -2.35 18.21
CA ALA A 660 -49.68 -1.62 19.18
C ALA A 660 -48.53 -2.48 19.74
N GLY A 661 -47.38 -1.85 19.97
CA GLY A 661 -46.20 -2.48 20.55
C GLY A 661 -44.88 -1.88 20.07
N PHE A 662 -43.78 -2.36 20.65
CA PHE A 662 -42.43 -2.03 20.18
C PHE A 662 -42.14 -2.69 18.82
N VAL A 663 -41.54 -1.92 17.91
CA VAL A 663 -40.97 -2.40 16.64
C VAL A 663 -39.53 -1.91 16.51
N LYS A 664 -38.74 -2.60 15.68
CA LYS A 664 -37.29 -2.37 15.56
C LYS A 664 -36.90 -2.42 14.09
N THR A 665 -36.28 -1.38 13.56
CA THR A 665 -35.80 -1.39 12.17
C THR A 665 -34.58 -2.30 11.99
N LYS A 666 -34.31 -2.69 10.74
CA LYS A 666 -33.06 -3.36 10.34
C LYS A 666 -31.81 -2.58 10.77
N ASP A 667 -31.89 -1.25 10.78
CA ASP A 667 -30.84 -0.32 11.23
C ASP A 667 -30.76 -0.17 12.76
N ASN A 668 -31.33 -1.11 13.52
CA ASN A 668 -31.29 -1.21 14.98
C ASN A 668 -32.06 -0.11 15.76
N HIS A 669 -32.74 0.82 15.07
CA HIS A 669 -33.57 1.84 15.72
C HIS A 669 -34.87 1.25 16.29
N TRP A 670 -35.26 1.69 17.48
CA TRP A 670 -36.48 1.24 18.16
C TRP A 670 -37.59 2.30 18.10
N TYR A 671 -38.82 1.83 17.98
CA TYR A 671 -40.04 2.63 17.88
C TYR A 671 -41.17 1.95 18.67
N TYR A 672 -42.19 2.70 19.08
CA TYR A 672 -43.45 2.11 19.57
C TYR A 672 -44.62 2.60 18.73
N LEU A 673 -45.45 1.66 18.27
CA LEU A 673 -46.64 1.93 17.46
C LEU A 673 -47.91 1.91 18.32
N ASP A 674 -48.88 2.77 18.00
CA ASP A 674 -50.23 2.74 18.56
C ASP A 674 -51.09 1.63 17.94
N GLY A 675 -52.33 1.48 18.41
CA GLY A 675 -53.29 0.49 17.88
C GLY A 675 -53.83 0.76 16.46
N LYS A 676 -53.17 1.64 15.71
CA LYS A 676 -53.46 1.99 14.30
C LYS A 676 -52.18 2.00 13.44
N GLY A 677 -51.00 1.78 14.03
CA GLY A 677 -49.70 1.84 13.36
C GLY A 677 -48.97 3.19 13.42
N ASN A 678 -49.50 4.20 14.13
CA ASN A 678 -48.82 5.51 14.29
C ASN A 678 -47.70 5.41 15.33
N LYS A 679 -46.54 6.05 15.08
CA LYS A 679 -45.48 6.18 16.08
C LYS A 679 -45.90 7.05 17.26
N LEU A 680 -45.60 6.60 18.49
CA LEU A 680 -45.64 7.47 19.68
C LEU A 680 -44.45 8.44 19.71
N VAL A 681 -44.58 9.54 20.46
CA VAL A 681 -43.57 10.59 20.63
C VAL A 681 -43.56 11.11 22.07
N SER A 682 -42.52 11.87 22.43
CA SER A 682 -42.31 12.45 23.77
C SER A 682 -42.14 11.39 24.86
N VAL A 683 -42.27 11.81 26.12
CA VAL A 683 -42.33 10.94 27.30
C VAL A 683 -43.63 10.13 27.27
N GLN A 684 -43.52 8.81 27.36
CA GLN A 684 -44.64 7.87 27.38
C GLN A 684 -44.49 6.88 28.54
N VAL A 685 -45.60 6.44 29.13
CA VAL A 685 -45.58 5.36 30.13
C VAL A 685 -46.28 4.13 29.52
N ILE A 686 -45.54 3.03 29.41
CA ILE A 686 -45.93 1.81 28.71
C ILE A 686 -45.71 0.64 29.66
N ASP A 687 -46.76 -0.16 29.91
CA ASP A 687 -46.76 -1.34 30.80
C ASP A 687 -46.19 -1.12 32.21
N GLY A 688 -46.14 0.14 32.66
CA GLY A 688 -45.66 0.56 33.98
C GLY A 688 -44.35 1.35 33.96
N GLU A 689 -43.56 1.27 32.88
CA GLU A 689 -42.27 1.95 32.76
C GLU A 689 -42.32 3.19 31.87
N LEU A 690 -41.42 4.14 32.15
CA LEU A 690 -41.31 5.40 31.41
C LEU A 690 -40.28 5.27 30.29
N TYR A 691 -40.66 5.71 29.09
CA TYR A 691 -39.85 5.72 27.88
C TYR A 691 -39.87 7.13 27.26
N TYR A 692 -38.89 7.44 26.42
CA TYR A 692 -38.90 8.67 25.61
C TYR A 692 -38.67 8.36 24.14
N PHE A 693 -39.49 9.00 23.29
CA PHE A 693 -39.45 8.89 21.84
C PHE A 693 -39.31 10.28 21.22
N GLY A 694 -38.44 10.45 20.21
CA GLY A 694 -38.08 11.79 19.71
C GLY A 694 -39.25 12.59 19.10
N LEU A 695 -39.25 13.91 19.32
CA LEU A 695 -40.34 14.79 18.92
C LEU A 695 -40.43 15.03 17.38
N PRO A 696 -41.62 15.34 16.83
CA PRO A 696 -41.82 15.62 15.40
C PRO A 696 -40.94 16.75 14.83
N THR A 697 -40.48 17.67 15.68
CA THR A 697 -39.60 18.79 15.31
C THR A 697 -38.16 18.36 14.99
N ARG A 698 -37.75 17.14 15.40
CA ARG A 698 -36.43 16.57 15.07
C ARG A 698 -36.56 15.56 13.93
N LYS A 699 -36.42 16.04 12.67
CA LYS A 699 -36.62 15.26 11.43
C LYS A 699 -35.99 13.85 11.42
N TYR A 700 -34.81 13.69 12.03
CA TYR A 700 -34.05 12.42 12.04
C TYR A 700 -34.32 11.53 13.25
N TYR A 701 -35.17 11.95 14.20
CA TYR A 701 -35.43 11.26 15.47
C TYR A 701 -36.93 11.06 15.75
N TYR A 702 -37.81 11.42 14.81
CA TYR A 702 -39.26 11.44 15.02
C TYR A 702 -39.80 10.05 15.41
N GLY A 703 -40.27 9.92 16.66
CA GLY A 703 -40.77 8.69 17.26
C GLY A 703 -39.70 7.66 17.65
N MET A 704 -38.42 7.94 17.41
CA MET A 704 -37.32 7.01 17.71
C MET A 704 -37.04 7.00 19.22
N GLN A 705 -36.90 5.80 19.80
CA GLN A 705 -36.64 5.63 21.23
C GLN A 705 -35.23 6.10 21.62
N SER A 706 -35.14 6.92 22.67
CA SER A 706 -33.87 7.25 23.33
C SER A 706 -33.39 6.10 24.21
N ARG A 707 -32.10 5.79 24.18
CA ARG A 707 -31.50 4.61 24.84
C ARG A 707 -30.03 4.89 25.18
N GLY A 708 -29.59 4.50 26.38
CA GLY A 708 -28.21 4.67 26.84
C GLY A 708 -27.78 6.13 27.05
N GLU A 709 -28.72 7.07 27.15
CA GLU A 709 -28.45 8.52 27.13
C GLU A 709 -29.22 9.29 28.21
N LEU A 710 -28.65 10.42 28.63
CA LEU A 710 -29.28 11.38 29.55
C LEU A 710 -30.01 12.48 28.76
N ILE A 711 -31.34 12.52 28.87
CA ILE A 711 -32.19 13.47 28.15
C ILE A 711 -32.68 14.62 29.04
N TYR A 712 -32.91 15.76 28.40
CA TYR A 712 -33.62 16.91 28.95
C TYR A 712 -35.00 17.00 28.29
N ALA A 713 -36.02 16.46 28.94
CA ALA A 713 -37.39 16.48 28.44
C ALA A 713 -38.06 17.83 28.76
N TYR A 714 -38.08 18.73 27.77
CA TYR A 714 -38.81 19.99 27.84
C TYR A 714 -40.26 19.79 27.38
N TYR A 715 -41.22 20.08 28.26
CA TYR A 715 -42.67 19.97 28.04
C TYR A 715 -43.13 18.56 27.60
N SER A 716 -43.37 17.66 28.57
CA SER A 716 -44.11 16.43 28.30
C SER A 716 -45.63 16.65 28.41
N ASP A 717 -46.40 15.94 27.59
CA ASP A 717 -47.87 15.94 27.68
C ASP A 717 -48.38 15.36 29.01
N THR A 718 -47.52 14.61 29.71
CA THR A 718 -47.78 14.04 31.05
C THR A 718 -47.60 15.04 32.19
N ILE A 719 -46.70 16.03 32.07
CA ILE A 719 -46.43 17.05 33.11
C ILE A 719 -46.10 18.39 32.43
N PRO A 720 -47.10 19.26 32.18
CA PRO A 720 -46.87 20.57 31.58
C PRO A 720 -45.98 21.49 32.41
N ASN A 721 -45.17 22.31 31.72
CA ASN A 721 -44.39 23.43 32.27
C ASN A 721 -43.21 23.09 33.22
N SER A 722 -42.75 21.84 33.26
CA SER A 722 -41.54 21.42 33.98
C SER A 722 -40.55 20.72 33.06
N SER A 723 -39.28 21.14 33.06
CA SER A 723 -38.19 20.44 32.40
C SER A 723 -37.61 19.36 33.33
N HIS A 724 -37.70 18.09 32.93
CA HIS A 724 -37.21 16.96 33.71
C HIS A 724 -36.01 16.27 33.03
N ILE A 725 -35.08 15.76 33.84
CA ILE A 725 -33.89 15.04 33.40
C ILE A 725 -34.11 13.56 33.64
N TYR A 726 -33.96 12.73 32.61
CA TYR A 726 -34.09 11.27 32.71
C TYR A 726 -32.83 10.61 32.11
N TYR A 727 -32.38 9.49 32.65
CA TYR A 727 -31.47 8.58 31.95
C TYR A 727 -32.24 7.36 31.46
N LEU A 728 -32.11 7.03 30.17
CA LEU A 728 -32.73 5.83 29.58
C LEU A 728 -31.69 4.71 29.56
N ASP A 729 -32.03 3.56 30.12
CA ASP A 729 -31.22 2.34 30.06
C ASP A 729 -30.86 1.94 28.61
N GLU A 730 -29.64 1.46 28.40
CA GLU A 730 -29.15 1.05 27.08
C GLU A 730 -29.85 -0.23 26.59
N ALA A 731 -30.06 -1.20 27.49
CA ALA A 731 -30.56 -2.54 27.18
C ALA A 731 -32.08 -2.59 26.93
N THR A 732 -32.85 -1.69 27.54
CA THR A 732 -34.32 -1.63 27.44
C THR A 732 -34.88 -0.32 26.88
N GLY A 733 -34.16 0.80 27.04
CA GLY A 733 -34.67 2.14 26.78
C GLY A 733 -35.62 2.70 27.85
N ALA A 734 -35.87 1.95 28.94
CA ALA A 734 -36.68 2.42 30.07
C ALA A 734 -35.89 3.42 30.93
N ALA A 735 -36.55 4.43 31.48
CA ALA A 735 -35.92 5.38 32.38
C ALA A 735 -35.54 4.72 33.72
N LEU A 736 -34.42 5.13 34.31
CA LEU A 736 -34.02 4.63 35.63
C LEU A 736 -34.91 5.18 36.74
N LYS A 737 -35.01 4.46 37.86
CA LYS A 737 -35.88 4.79 38.99
C LYS A 737 -35.36 4.22 40.31
N ASN A 738 -35.47 5.02 41.37
CA ASN A 738 -35.00 4.74 42.73
C ASN A 738 -33.51 4.32 42.83
N GLN A 739 -32.64 4.84 41.96
CA GLN A 739 -31.23 4.43 41.95
C GLN A 739 -30.27 5.53 41.49
N TYR A 740 -29.01 5.40 41.94
CA TYR A 740 -27.88 6.18 41.47
C TYR A 740 -27.42 5.69 40.09
N HIS A 741 -26.90 6.61 39.27
CA HIS A 741 -26.21 6.30 38.02
C HIS A 741 -25.15 7.38 37.73
N GLU A 742 -24.00 6.96 37.17
CA GLU A 742 -22.93 7.86 36.75
C GLU A 742 -22.99 8.10 35.25
N TRP A 743 -23.11 9.36 34.85
CA TRP A 743 -23.09 9.79 33.45
C TRP A 743 -22.08 10.93 33.27
N GLU A 744 -21.13 10.77 32.33
CA GLU A 744 -20.07 11.74 32.02
C GLU A 744 -19.33 12.24 33.28
N GLY A 745 -18.84 11.31 34.10
CA GLY A 745 -18.11 11.60 35.34
C GLY A 745 -18.93 12.29 36.44
N SER A 746 -20.25 12.32 36.29
CA SER A 746 -21.18 13.01 37.19
C SER A 746 -22.21 12.02 37.73
N TRP A 747 -22.42 11.99 39.04
CA TRP A 747 -23.42 11.13 39.66
C TRP A 747 -24.79 11.81 39.68
N TYR A 748 -25.84 11.04 39.40
CA TYR A 748 -27.24 11.45 39.48
C TYR A 748 -28.01 10.41 40.30
N TYR A 749 -29.13 10.79 40.90
CA TYR A 749 -30.10 9.84 41.46
C TYR A 749 -31.48 10.07 40.85
N PHE A 750 -32.02 9.03 40.21
CA PHE A 750 -33.32 9.07 39.56
C PHE A 750 -34.39 8.62 40.55
N GLY A 751 -35.34 9.51 40.87
CA GLY A 751 -36.31 9.32 41.94
C GLY A 751 -37.46 8.36 41.59
N PRO A 752 -38.49 8.26 42.46
CA PRO A 752 -39.68 7.41 42.22
C PRO A 752 -40.52 7.85 41.02
N ASN A 753 -40.30 9.07 40.52
CA ASN A 753 -40.91 9.63 39.32
C ASN A 753 -39.99 9.57 38.09
N TRP A 754 -38.99 8.68 38.09
CA TRP A 754 -37.98 8.46 37.03
C TRP A 754 -37.03 9.64 36.72
N TYR A 755 -37.34 10.87 37.11
CA TYR A 755 -36.46 12.03 36.88
C TYR A 755 -35.38 12.20 37.97
N ALA A 756 -34.27 12.85 37.61
CA ALA A 756 -33.17 13.17 38.52
C ALA A 756 -33.63 14.12 39.65
N LEU A 757 -33.27 13.82 40.89
CA LEU A 757 -33.54 14.69 42.03
C LEU A 757 -32.63 15.94 42.04
N THR A 758 -33.09 17.00 42.71
CA THR A 758 -32.39 18.28 42.88
C THR A 758 -32.58 18.81 44.30
N GLY A 759 -31.71 19.73 44.75
CA GLY A 759 -31.68 20.27 46.11
C GLY A 759 -31.07 19.32 47.14
N GLU A 760 -31.24 19.63 48.44
CA GLU A 760 -30.95 18.67 49.52
C GLU A 760 -31.94 17.51 49.48
N GLN A 761 -31.42 16.29 49.63
CA GLN A 761 -32.17 15.04 49.63
C GLN A 761 -31.65 14.14 50.76
N THR A 762 -32.42 13.13 51.14
CA THR A 762 -31.97 12.07 52.05
C THR A 762 -32.29 10.72 51.42
N ILE A 763 -31.24 9.97 51.08
CA ILE A 763 -31.34 8.69 50.37
C ILE A 763 -30.71 7.64 51.28
N ASP A 764 -31.48 6.60 51.63
CA ASP A 764 -31.07 5.54 52.56
C ASP A 764 -30.55 6.05 53.93
N ASN A 765 -31.13 7.17 54.39
CA ASN A 765 -30.74 7.96 55.59
C ASN A 765 -29.42 8.74 55.46
N VAL A 766 -28.80 8.78 54.28
CA VAL A 766 -27.64 9.62 53.98
C VAL A 766 -28.11 10.97 53.44
N PRO A 767 -27.80 12.11 54.09
CA PRO A 767 -28.04 13.44 53.54
C PRO A 767 -27.07 13.71 52.38
N VAL A 768 -27.61 14.12 51.23
CA VAL A 768 -26.86 14.40 49.99
C VAL A 768 -27.45 15.63 49.30
N TYR A 769 -26.71 16.26 48.39
CA TYR A 769 -27.21 17.38 47.59
C TYR A 769 -27.02 17.13 46.10
N PHE A 770 -28.01 17.52 45.31
CA PHE A 770 -27.95 17.53 43.85
C PHE A 770 -28.19 18.95 43.33
N HIS A 771 -27.32 19.42 42.44
CA HIS A 771 -27.45 20.72 41.77
C HIS A 771 -28.72 20.79 40.91
N SER A 772 -29.10 21.99 40.46
CA SER A 772 -30.31 22.20 39.64
C SER A 772 -30.30 21.49 38.27
N ASN A 773 -29.15 20.96 37.85
CA ASN A 773 -28.96 20.11 36.68
C ASN A 773 -28.91 18.59 37.03
N GLY A 774 -29.31 18.21 38.24
CA GLY A 774 -29.36 16.82 38.72
C GLY A 774 -28.02 16.21 39.15
N LYS A 775 -26.89 16.90 38.99
CA LYS A 775 -25.57 16.39 39.37
C LYS A 775 -25.37 16.43 40.89
N GLN A 776 -24.96 15.30 41.49
CA GLN A 776 -24.62 15.20 42.90
C GLN A 776 -23.40 16.08 43.21
N ALA A 777 -23.46 16.85 44.29
CA ALA A 777 -22.29 17.55 44.83
C ALA A 777 -21.33 16.52 45.47
N LYS A 778 -20.09 16.44 44.99
CA LYS A 778 -19.08 15.50 45.51
C LYS A 778 -17.72 16.17 45.61
N GLY A 779 -17.22 16.32 46.84
CA GLY A 779 -15.99 17.05 47.14
C GLY A 779 -16.19 18.58 47.17
N GLU A 780 -17.42 19.03 47.37
CA GLU A 780 -17.87 20.41 47.13
C GLU A 780 -18.39 21.07 48.41
N LEU A 781 -18.12 22.37 48.53
CA LEU A 781 -18.79 23.28 49.47
C LEU A 781 -20.03 23.85 48.77
N VAL A 782 -21.21 23.64 49.35
CA VAL A 782 -22.51 24.09 48.84
C VAL A 782 -23.19 24.95 49.89
N THR A 783 -23.70 26.12 49.51
CA THR A 783 -24.46 26.99 50.41
C THR A 783 -25.96 26.74 50.27
N VAL A 784 -26.62 26.31 51.34
CA VAL A 784 -28.07 26.08 51.42
C VAL A 784 -28.64 26.98 52.53
N ASP A 785 -29.68 27.75 52.24
CA ASP A 785 -30.32 28.72 53.17
C ASP A 785 -29.34 29.62 53.94
N GLY A 786 -28.23 29.99 53.30
CA GLY A 786 -27.17 30.84 53.86
C GLY A 786 -26.15 30.13 54.74
N LYS A 787 -26.29 28.80 54.96
CA LYS A 787 -25.31 27.95 55.64
C LYS A 787 -24.43 27.21 54.64
N ILE A 788 -23.16 27.02 54.97
CA ILE A 788 -22.22 26.22 54.14
C ILE A 788 -22.30 24.76 54.58
N HIS A 789 -22.35 23.83 53.64
CA HIS A 789 -22.29 22.40 53.85
C HIS A 789 -21.20 21.79 52.97
N TYR A 790 -20.48 20.77 53.45
CA TYR A 790 -19.53 20.01 52.63
C TYR A 790 -20.06 18.60 52.36
N TYR A 791 -19.93 18.19 51.10
CA TYR A 791 -20.31 16.86 50.63
C TYR A 791 -19.05 16.08 50.24
N ASP A 792 -18.84 14.91 50.85
CA ASP A 792 -17.62 14.11 50.68
C ASP A 792 -17.31 13.77 49.21
N ALA A 793 -16.03 13.76 48.86
CA ALA A 793 -15.54 13.47 47.51
C ALA A 793 -15.92 12.07 47.02
N ASN A 794 -15.94 11.07 47.90
CA ASN A 794 -16.10 9.66 47.51
C ASN A 794 -17.58 9.25 47.48
N SER A 795 -18.32 9.59 48.53
CA SER A 795 -19.73 9.21 48.74
C SER A 795 -20.73 10.29 48.32
N GLY A 796 -20.35 11.57 48.38
CA GLY A 796 -21.29 12.70 48.25
C GLY A 796 -22.24 12.87 49.44
N ALA A 797 -21.90 12.28 50.61
CA ALA A 797 -22.62 12.45 51.85
C ALA A 797 -22.26 13.78 52.55
N ARG A 798 -23.23 14.44 53.18
CA ARG A 798 -23.00 15.66 53.99
C ARG A 798 -22.18 15.32 55.23
N LEU A 799 -21.04 15.97 55.42
CA LEU A 799 -20.22 15.79 56.62
C LEU A 799 -20.79 16.55 57.83
N SER A 800 -20.59 15.99 59.03
CA SER A 800 -21.00 16.57 60.32
C SER A 800 -20.04 16.11 61.43
N ASN A 801 -19.95 16.89 62.51
CA ASN A 801 -19.08 16.69 63.66
C ASN A 801 -17.58 16.48 63.30
N ILE A 802 -17.05 17.25 62.34
CA ILE A 802 -15.69 17.06 61.80
C ILE A 802 -15.04 18.36 61.34
N ASP A 803 -13.72 18.48 61.57
CA ASP A 803 -12.86 19.51 61.01
C ASP A 803 -12.22 19.00 59.71
N ILE A 804 -12.27 19.76 58.62
CA ILE A 804 -11.66 19.39 57.33
C ILE A 804 -11.05 20.60 56.61
N THR A 805 -9.83 20.41 56.10
CA THR A 805 -9.12 21.41 55.28
C THR A 805 -9.43 21.23 53.80
N ILE A 806 -10.01 22.24 53.16
CA ILE A 806 -10.45 22.23 51.77
C ILE A 806 -9.76 23.38 51.04
N LYS A 807 -8.95 23.07 50.02
CA LYS A 807 -8.19 24.05 49.20
C LYS A 807 -7.27 25.02 49.99
N GLY A 808 -6.96 24.70 51.25
CA GLY A 808 -6.07 25.48 52.13
C GLY A 808 -6.78 26.12 53.33
N GLU A 809 -8.11 26.17 53.34
CA GLU A 809 -8.94 26.70 54.43
C GLU A 809 -9.54 25.56 55.25
N THR A 810 -9.58 25.68 56.58
CA THR A 810 -10.13 24.64 57.47
C THR A 810 -11.50 25.03 58.01
N TYR A 811 -12.46 24.14 57.84
CA TYR A 811 -13.86 24.31 58.21
C TYR A 811 -14.25 23.31 59.29
N HIS A 812 -14.91 23.78 60.35
CA HIS A 812 -15.61 22.97 61.34
C HIS A 812 -17.06 22.74 60.90
N PHE A 813 -17.48 21.49 60.77
CA PHE A 813 -18.87 21.11 60.50
C PHE A 813 -19.53 20.60 61.78
N ASP A 814 -20.62 21.26 62.21
CA ASP A 814 -21.33 20.94 63.45
C ASP A 814 -22.18 19.66 63.35
N ALA A 815 -23.03 19.41 64.36
CA ALA A 815 -23.86 18.20 64.43
C ALA A 815 -24.96 18.11 63.36
N ASP A 816 -25.46 19.24 62.84
CA ASP A 816 -26.36 19.25 61.68
C ASP A 816 -25.57 19.19 60.36
N GLY A 817 -24.25 19.41 60.41
CA GLY A 817 -23.35 19.56 59.27
C GLY A 817 -23.23 20.99 58.77
N ASN A 818 -23.51 22.00 59.60
CA ASN A 818 -23.32 23.41 59.26
C ASN A 818 -21.83 23.78 59.40
N GLY A 819 -21.24 24.32 58.33
CA GLY A 819 -19.82 24.67 58.24
C GLY A 819 -19.50 26.09 58.72
N THR A 820 -18.48 26.22 59.56
CA THR A 820 -17.86 27.50 59.94
C THR A 820 -16.36 27.46 59.62
N LEU A 821 -15.83 28.49 58.95
CA LEU A 821 -14.39 28.64 58.71
C LEU A 821 -13.67 28.93 60.05
N ILE A 822 -12.61 28.16 60.36
CA ILE A 822 -11.89 28.25 61.64
C ILE A 822 -10.39 28.58 61.52
N SER A 823 -9.75 28.32 60.37
CA SER A 823 -8.38 28.79 60.05
C SER A 823 -8.10 28.83 58.56
#